data_AF-A0A290Z6X0-F1
#
_entry.id   AF-A0A290Z6X0-F1
#
_cell.length_a   1.000
_cell.length_b   1.000
_cell.length_c   1.000
_cell.angle_alpha   90.00
_cell.angle_beta   90.00
_cell.angle_gamma   90.00
#
_symmetry.space_group_name_H-M   'P 1'
#
loop_
_entity.id
_entity.type
_entity.pdbx_description
1 polymer ?
#
loop_
_entity_poly.entity_id
_entity_poly.type
_entity_poly.pdbx_seq_one_letter_code
_entity_poly.pdbx_strand_id
1 'polypeptide(L)'
;MPERESVGAERPVVPRRPEQRAATQAPPRPQAPRSPAMLVGLQQAAGNRAVTSVVGSGSSTREQAPEVDLAVLAARPDLAVVGDRVRAAVAVERAELAGGADGLRGRITGSAEARVARANARAEGEVAGVTASVAAHRAEVAALVAAAAAGVVGATSDGAVQARGVGGASREDLRARVAASRARAVAAADEQARLAVSGGDAEAERAVSASGRAQERVSEAARQRIAAHQGDDKTRAAVRGAVTGACREVVGGMREQAGEVAGEVRESSGELAASLRKAGAALARDLGDGTDEVEGGLVDSTAAAVARIGELGSGQGGALEELRKQADSALDGLRAASVARIRAANAQVVEALRVGAARAAEGVDAAERAASTQLADGGATAVGALAGAPEGVAPEALDEFGRQVGDRLRASRVDAVERLTGSVDRVDAEQGALVSRFGDALDQERAQVDERAAQVEDSVAQAVQRADSATRQVVGTAVDGLRDEHGQVVGKHVAGLDEQVDSAARTWVGQREDTAAELAAEVDGKLREHDAVAAKSPGEFGKVAEQADEEANASLLSRIGSGVWSAVTKFAEGLLVLLAVAAVVFVVLVALKLVALSVAGALVALAVAGVLLLVYSLITGFIDRWRAYRATWGDQPWYVDVGAALGVLVLSVGGAVGLTQLVEGAAGVDLVTWKGLGVEERSERVTEGVLIIATILLLRGLSKRGGGVAEGPAAEPPRGGAPRTAEPPGEAPPVEVPRSSAPEPSRTPEVPERPVEPVPAPVVDPYAALGVRFGLSPDVVAVLRDAGSDVVVAERLLSRGVDPERVALASAYRGPTGLALLDVLTEAGIPEGAAWQFVDGAVPMGRAGEVEAFARSGALERLLDAGLDAERIVLLVDDLGARGVEVVDALVRGGVQAKVAVDVANLARAVGAADEVHRLTTSGNLENPASLRAFLQDIRAELANRPPARGKLTTLQDIADRSTRGRVALEWSTEARTADGRRSGADIIDHGTREAVQQKVVTGKGAQAVVDNLAKACAQLTGKTGEHPPAGYLRVADVRITTEVNPLFPLERATLLDALRENGVDARMVVGADQVRVGNGTGTHVFQANEF
;
A
#
# COMPACT_ATOMS: atom_id res chain seq x y z
N MET A 1 -13.01 44.97 -21.80
CA MET A 1 -12.67 46.35 -21.41
C MET A 1 -13.17 46.56 -19.99
N PRO A 2 -12.37 47.10 -19.05
CA PRO A 2 -11.29 48.06 -19.25
C PRO A 2 -9.88 47.47 -19.11
N GLU A 3 -8.94 48.20 -19.71
CA GLU A 3 -7.50 47.96 -19.79
C GLU A 3 -6.80 48.26 -18.46
N ARG A 4 -5.81 47.44 -18.09
CA ARG A 4 -4.76 47.80 -17.13
C ARG A 4 -3.41 47.33 -17.64
N GLU A 5 -2.69 48.33 -18.13
CA GLU A 5 -1.25 48.56 -18.16
C GLU A 5 -0.32 47.42 -17.70
N SER A 6 0.47 46.94 -18.66
CA SER A 6 1.66 46.13 -18.47
C SER A 6 2.78 46.96 -17.86
N VAL A 7 3.05 46.75 -16.57
CA VAL A 7 4.30 47.18 -15.92
C VAL A 7 5.30 46.03 -16.00
N GLY A 8 6.38 46.24 -16.74
CA GLY A 8 7.49 45.31 -16.88
C GLY A 8 8.17 45.05 -15.53
N ALA A 9 8.15 43.79 -15.10
CA ALA A 9 8.96 43.33 -13.98
C ALA A 9 10.36 42.99 -14.52
N GLU A 10 11.30 43.88 -14.20
CA GLU A 10 12.74 43.65 -14.32
C GLU A 10 13.13 42.38 -13.56
N ARG A 11 13.95 41.55 -14.20
CA ARG A 11 14.61 40.41 -13.58
C ARG A 11 15.46 40.90 -12.40
N PRO A 12 15.37 40.32 -11.20
CA PRO A 12 16.32 40.62 -10.14
C PRO A 12 17.72 40.16 -10.57
N VAL A 13 18.62 41.13 -10.71
CA VAL A 13 20.06 40.93 -10.86
C VAL A 13 20.56 40.27 -9.58
N VAL A 14 20.93 39.00 -9.68
CA VAL A 14 21.63 38.26 -8.63
C VAL A 14 22.98 38.97 -8.38
N PRO A 15 23.28 39.44 -7.16
CA PRO A 15 24.59 40.02 -6.87
C PRO A 15 25.67 38.95 -7.04
N ARG A 16 26.60 39.18 -7.97
CA ARG A 16 27.82 38.40 -8.12
C ARG A 16 28.57 38.40 -6.78
N ARG A 17 28.77 37.21 -6.22
CA ARG A 17 29.69 36.97 -5.10
C ARG A 17 31.07 37.56 -5.43
N PRO A 18 31.74 38.20 -4.46
CA PRO A 18 33.10 38.69 -4.65
C PRO A 18 34.04 37.50 -4.86
N GLU A 19 34.86 37.59 -5.91
CA GLU A 19 36.02 36.74 -6.14
C GLU A 19 36.96 36.80 -4.92
N GLN A 20 36.99 35.72 -4.13
CA GLN A 20 38.07 35.49 -3.19
C GLN A 20 39.28 34.95 -3.95
N ARG A 21 40.21 35.86 -4.27
CA ARG A 21 41.60 35.52 -4.59
C ARG A 21 42.31 34.97 -3.35
N ALA A 22 43.13 33.96 -3.63
CA ALA A 22 44.32 33.52 -2.88
C ALA A 22 44.09 32.98 -1.46
N ALA A 23 43.76 31.69 -1.39
CA ALA A 23 44.15 30.86 -0.25
C ALA A 23 45.65 30.58 -0.34
N THR A 24 46.37 31.08 0.66
CA THR A 24 47.76 30.86 0.99
C THR A 24 48.09 29.37 0.98
N GLN A 25 49.23 29.01 0.39
CA GLN A 25 49.82 27.67 0.47
C GLN A 25 49.88 27.21 1.93
N ALA A 26 49.13 26.15 2.25
CA ALA A 26 49.31 25.42 3.50
C ALA A 26 50.70 24.77 3.49
N PRO A 27 51.47 24.81 4.60
CA PRO A 27 52.73 24.10 4.70
C PRO A 27 52.50 22.59 4.50
N PRO A 28 53.49 21.85 3.98
CA PRO A 28 53.37 20.41 3.75
C PRO A 28 52.97 19.71 5.05
N ARG A 29 51.92 18.88 4.99
CA ARG A 29 51.52 18.01 6.09
C ARG A 29 52.73 17.18 6.54
N PRO A 30 53.01 17.06 7.85
CA PRO A 30 54.07 16.19 8.33
C PRO A 30 53.75 14.75 7.92
N GLN A 31 54.74 14.10 7.30
CA GLN A 31 54.70 12.68 6.93
C GLN A 31 54.34 11.84 8.17
N ALA A 32 53.40 10.91 8.02
CA ALA A 32 53.08 9.95 9.07
C ALA A 32 54.34 9.13 9.43
N PRO A 33 54.63 8.91 10.73
CA PRO A 33 55.80 8.14 11.12
C PRO A 33 55.60 6.64 10.83
N ARG A 34 56.72 6.02 10.44
CA ARG A 34 56.88 4.59 10.15
C ARG A 34 56.36 3.72 11.30
N SER A 35 55.83 2.52 10.97
CA SER A 35 55.21 1.61 11.93
C SER A 35 56.12 1.23 13.12
N PRO A 36 55.54 0.96 14.31
CA PRO A 36 56.30 0.56 15.51
C PRO A 36 57.18 -0.68 15.30
N ALA A 37 56.78 -1.62 14.43
CA ALA A 37 57.54 -2.81 14.11
C ALA A 37 58.84 -2.50 13.35
N MET A 38 58.83 -1.49 12.46
CA MET A 38 60.03 -1.07 11.74
C MET A 38 61.01 -0.30 12.65
N LEU A 39 60.49 0.42 13.66
CA LEU A 39 61.28 1.10 14.69
C LEU A 39 61.97 0.12 15.66
N VAL A 40 61.33 -1.01 15.99
CA VAL A 40 61.96 -2.09 16.78
C VAL A 40 63.13 -2.73 16.02
N GLY A 41 63.01 -2.94 14.70
CA GLY A 41 64.11 -3.44 13.86
C GLY A 41 65.30 -2.47 13.76
N LEU A 42 65.04 -1.16 13.62
CA LEU A 42 66.08 -0.13 13.61
C LEU A 42 66.71 0.11 15.00
N GLN A 43 65.96 -0.06 16.09
CA GLN A 43 66.48 0.02 17.46
C GLN A 43 67.28 -1.22 17.87
N GLN A 44 66.94 -2.43 17.39
CA GLN A 44 67.80 -3.61 17.56
C GLN A 44 69.17 -3.40 16.89
N ALA A 45 69.21 -2.73 15.73
CA ALA A 45 70.47 -2.37 15.06
C ALA A 45 71.28 -1.28 15.80
N ALA A 46 70.62 -0.31 16.43
CA ALA A 46 71.27 0.75 17.22
C ALA A 46 71.77 0.25 18.59
N GLY A 47 70.99 -0.58 19.29
CA GLY A 47 71.39 -1.25 20.54
C GLY A 47 72.57 -2.19 20.33
N ASN A 48 72.58 -2.95 19.21
CA ASN A 48 73.72 -3.78 18.83
C ASN A 48 74.98 -2.94 18.55
N ARG A 49 74.86 -1.72 17.99
CA ARG A 49 75.98 -0.78 17.81
C ARG A 49 76.49 -0.19 19.13
N ALA A 50 75.62 0.12 20.08
CA ALA A 50 76.04 0.61 21.40
C ALA A 50 76.82 -0.47 22.16
N VAL A 51 76.34 -1.72 22.16
CA VAL A 51 77.04 -2.87 22.77
C VAL A 51 78.35 -3.17 22.04
N THR A 52 78.38 -3.17 20.70
CA THR A 52 79.65 -3.35 19.95
C THR A 52 80.63 -2.19 20.08
N SER A 53 80.17 -0.96 20.34
CA SER A 53 81.06 0.18 20.63
C SER A 53 81.69 0.11 22.02
N VAL A 54 81.00 -0.49 22.99
CA VAL A 54 81.53 -0.76 24.35
C VAL A 54 82.46 -1.98 24.34
N VAL A 55 82.18 -2.97 23.49
CA VAL A 55 83.05 -4.13 23.22
C VAL A 55 84.09 -3.80 22.12
N GLY A 56 84.28 -2.51 21.82
CA GLY A 56 85.19 -2.00 20.79
C GLY A 56 86.53 -2.74 20.79
N SER A 57 86.78 -3.39 19.67
CA SER A 57 87.89 -4.27 19.32
C SER A 57 89.25 -3.59 19.50
N GLY A 58 89.75 -3.54 20.72
CA GLY A 58 91.17 -3.47 21.01
C GLY A 58 91.81 -4.84 20.78
N SER A 59 91.80 -5.35 19.54
CA SER A 59 92.69 -6.45 19.15
C SER A 59 94.10 -5.89 18.96
N SER A 60 94.70 -5.33 20.00
CA SER A 60 96.15 -5.25 20.08
C SER A 60 96.61 -6.70 20.23
N THR A 61 97.43 -7.16 19.29
CA THR A 61 98.21 -8.40 19.40
C THR A 61 98.64 -8.57 20.85
N ARG A 62 98.09 -9.61 21.48
CA ARG A 62 98.32 -9.96 22.89
C ARG A 62 99.80 -10.32 23.01
N GLU A 63 100.64 -9.34 23.27
CA GLU A 63 102.01 -9.56 23.70
C GLU A 63 101.86 -10.34 25.02
N GLN A 64 102.20 -11.64 24.97
CA GLN A 64 102.09 -12.53 26.12
C GLN A 64 102.74 -11.82 27.30
N ALA A 65 101.96 -11.58 28.36
CA ALA A 65 102.49 -11.02 29.59
C ALA A 65 103.74 -11.84 29.95
N PRO A 66 104.90 -11.20 30.17
CA PRO A 66 106.13 -11.93 30.44
C PRO A 66 105.87 -12.89 31.60
N GLU A 67 106.17 -14.18 31.40
CA GLU A 67 106.02 -15.19 32.43
C GLU A 67 106.89 -14.77 33.61
N VAL A 68 106.26 -14.25 34.66
CA VAL A 68 106.96 -13.67 35.80
C VAL A 68 107.61 -14.83 36.53
N ASP A 69 108.95 -14.86 36.55
CA ASP A 69 109.69 -15.82 37.35
C ASP A 69 109.51 -15.49 38.85
N LEU A 70 108.50 -16.11 39.45
CA LEU A 70 108.18 -15.95 40.87
C LEU A 70 109.32 -16.40 41.78
N ALA A 71 110.28 -17.19 41.29
CA ALA A 71 111.47 -17.57 42.04
C ALA A 71 112.41 -16.36 42.26
N VAL A 72 112.46 -15.41 41.32
CA VAL A 72 113.25 -14.17 41.45
C VAL A 72 112.70 -13.25 42.54
N LEU A 73 111.37 -13.15 42.65
CA LEU A 73 110.71 -12.39 43.72
C LEU A 73 110.87 -13.08 45.08
N ALA A 74 110.84 -14.41 45.14
CA ALA A 74 111.06 -15.16 46.38
C ALA A 74 112.49 -15.05 46.91
N ALA A 75 113.48 -14.84 46.03
CA ALA A 75 114.88 -14.62 46.38
C ALA A 75 115.19 -13.20 46.90
N ARG A 76 114.27 -12.24 46.71
CA ARG A 76 114.42 -10.82 47.04
C ARG A 76 113.27 -10.33 47.95
N PRO A 77 113.42 -10.42 49.29
CA PRO A 77 112.33 -10.10 50.23
C PRO A 77 111.88 -8.63 50.17
N ASP A 78 112.77 -7.73 49.75
CA ASP A 78 112.49 -6.32 49.45
C ASP A 78 111.47 -6.16 48.31
N LEU A 79 111.62 -6.93 47.23
CA LEU A 79 110.70 -6.93 46.10
C LEU A 79 109.40 -7.69 46.40
N ALA A 80 109.47 -8.78 47.17
CA ALA A 80 108.31 -9.56 47.57
C ALA A 80 107.26 -8.69 48.31
N VAL A 81 107.71 -7.84 49.24
CA VAL A 81 106.84 -6.93 49.99
C VAL A 81 106.12 -5.93 49.08
N VAL A 82 106.81 -5.37 48.08
CA VAL A 82 106.19 -4.43 47.13
C VAL A 82 105.28 -5.17 46.14
N GLY A 83 105.65 -6.38 45.72
CA GLY A 83 104.80 -7.24 44.89
C GLY A 83 103.51 -7.66 45.60
N ASP A 84 103.56 -7.96 46.90
CA ASP A 84 102.39 -8.21 47.73
C ASP A 84 101.50 -6.96 47.85
N ARG A 85 102.09 -5.78 48.03
CA ARG A 85 101.34 -4.51 48.04
C ARG A 85 100.65 -4.22 46.72
N VAL A 86 101.31 -4.45 45.58
CA VAL A 86 100.69 -4.31 44.25
C VAL A 86 99.53 -5.29 44.08
N ARG A 87 99.71 -6.56 44.46
CA ARG A 87 98.62 -7.57 44.41
C ARG A 87 97.44 -7.20 45.32
N ALA A 88 97.71 -6.67 46.51
CA ALA A 88 96.68 -6.17 47.41
C ALA A 88 95.94 -4.95 46.83
N ALA A 89 96.66 -4.01 46.20
CA ALA A 89 96.06 -2.85 45.53
C ALA A 89 95.15 -3.27 44.37
N VAL A 90 95.56 -4.24 43.54
CA VAL A 90 94.71 -4.79 42.48
C VAL A 90 93.44 -5.41 43.06
N ALA A 91 93.54 -6.18 44.16
CA ALA A 91 92.38 -6.78 44.81
C ALA A 91 91.40 -5.73 45.35
N VAL A 92 91.90 -4.66 45.98
CA VAL A 92 91.08 -3.54 46.47
C VAL A 92 90.38 -2.84 45.31
N GLU A 93 91.10 -2.44 44.26
CA GLU A 93 90.51 -1.71 43.14
C GLU A 93 89.50 -2.58 42.35
N ARG A 94 89.72 -3.91 42.26
CA ARG A 94 88.73 -4.85 41.68
C ARG A 94 87.47 -4.98 42.54
N ALA A 95 87.60 -5.00 43.87
CA ALA A 95 86.45 -5.04 44.78
C ALA A 95 85.64 -3.73 44.71
N GLU A 96 86.32 -2.58 44.64
CA GLU A 96 85.64 -1.29 44.48
C GLU A 96 84.97 -1.15 43.11
N LEU A 97 85.58 -1.68 42.04
CA LEU A 97 84.95 -1.75 40.71
C LEU A 97 83.66 -2.59 40.75
N ALA A 98 83.69 -3.77 41.39
CA ALA A 98 82.53 -4.64 41.53
C ALA A 98 81.40 -3.96 42.30
N GLY A 99 81.70 -3.28 43.41
CA GLY A 99 80.71 -2.50 44.16
C GLY A 99 80.10 -1.34 43.34
N GLY A 100 80.90 -0.68 42.51
CA GLY A 100 80.41 0.33 41.56
C GLY A 100 79.47 -0.26 40.50
N ALA A 101 79.83 -1.43 39.94
CA ALA A 101 79.01 -2.17 38.99
C ALA A 101 77.67 -2.62 39.62
N ASP A 102 77.66 -3.09 40.87
CA ASP A 102 76.43 -3.41 41.61
C ASP A 102 75.51 -2.20 41.78
N GLY A 103 76.06 -1.04 42.13
CA GLY A 103 75.29 0.20 42.23
C GLY A 103 74.67 0.62 40.89
N LEU A 104 75.40 0.41 39.79
CA LEU A 104 74.91 0.66 38.43
C LEU A 104 73.79 -0.32 38.03
N ARG A 105 73.95 -1.62 38.31
CA ARG A 105 72.91 -2.65 38.11
C ARG A 105 71.63 -2.28 38.86
N GLY A 106 71.74 -1.94 40.15
CA GLY A 106 70.59 -1.53 40.96
C GLY A 106 69.88 -0.29 40.42
N ARG A 107 70.63 0.70 39.93
CA ARG A 107 70.07 1.91 39.30
C ARG A 107 69.34 1.61 37.98
N ILE A 108 69.88 0.74 37.13
CA ILE A 108 69.23 0.32 35.88
C ILE A 108 67.88 -0.34 36.18
N THR A 109 67.86 -1.34 37.07
CA THR A 109 66.64 -2.08 37.41
C THR A 109 65.60 -1.16 38.07
N GLY A 110 66.01 -0.36 39.06
CA GLY A 110 65.11 0.57 39.74
C GLY A 110 64.52 1.63 38.80
N SER A 111 65.31 2.17 37.87
CA SER A 111 64.81 3.13 36.87
C SER A 111 63.80 2.48 35.92
N ALA A 112 64.09 1.26 35.45
CA ALA A 112 63.20 0.51 34.57
C ALA A 112 61.86 0.19 35.26
N GLU A 113 61.88 -0.26 36.51
CA GLU A 113 60.65 -0.53 37.30
C GLU A 113 59.82 0.74 37.52
N ALA A 114 60.45 1.87 37.86
CA ALA A 114 59.75 3.15 38.00
C ALA A 114 59.14 3.62 36.68
N ARG A 115 59.75 3.29 35.53
CA ARG A 115 59.21 3.59 34.20
C ARG A 115 58.08 2.66 33.80
N VAL A 116 58.16 1.38 34.12
CA VAL A 116 57.06 0.42 33.97
C VAL A 116 55.84 0.87 34.76
N ALA A 117 56.03 1.29 36.02
CA ALA A 117 54.93 1.81 36.85
C ALA A 117 54.29 3.05 36.22
N ARG A 118 55.10 3.98 35.70
CA ARG A 118 54.59 5.17 34.98
C ARG A 118 53.85 4.83 33.70
N ALA A 119 54.36 3.90 32.89
CA ALA A 119 53.71 3.45 31.67
C ALA A 119 52.35 2.81 31.97
N ASN A 120 52.29 1.92 32.97
CA ASN A 120 51.04 1.30 33.42
C ASN A 120 50.02 2.33 33.90
N ALA A 121 50.42 3.26 34.78
CA ALA A 121 49.52 4.30 35.29
C ALA A 121 49.00 5.22 34.17
N ARG A 122 49.86 5.55 33.20
CA ARG A 122 49.47 6.35 32.02
C ARG A 122 48.46 5.59 31.14
N ALA A 123 48.70 4.31 30.87
CA ALA A 123 47.80 3.47 30.08
C ALA A 123 46.42 3.30 30.76
N GLU A 124 46.39 3.11 32.08
CA GLU A 124 45.16 3.03 32.85
C GLU A 124 44.37 4.36 32.81
N GLY A 125 45.07 5.48 32.98
CA GLY A 125 44.48 6.81 32.83
C GLY A 125 43.87 7.03 31.43
N GLU A 126 44.54 6.53 30.39
CA GLU A 126 44.04 6.65 29.02
C GLU A 126 42.82 5.76 28.75
N VAL A 127 42.82 4.52 29.25
CA VAL A 127 41.65 3.63 29.18
C VAL A 127 40.43 4.26 29.86
N ALA A 128 40.64 4.92 31.00
CA ALA A 128 39.58 5.67 31.69
C ALA A 128 39.11 6.88 30.87
N GLY A 129 40.04 7.63 30.26
CA GLY A 129 39.75 8.78 29.38
C GLY A 129 38.91 8.39 28.16
N VAL A 130 39.33 7.35 27.42
CA VAL A 130 38.59 6.78 26.29
C VAL A 130 37.20 6.30 26.71
N THR A 131 37.10 5.62 27.86
CA THR A 131 35.81 5.15 28.38
C THR A 131 34.86 6.32 28.69
N ALA A 132 35.37 7.38 29.32
CA ALA A 132 34.58 8.56 29.67
C ALA A 132 34.13 9.34 28.43
N SER A 133 35.00 9.50 27.43
CA SER A 133 34.68 10.15 26.15
C SER A 133 33.55 9.43 25.42
N VAL A 134 33.68 8.11 25.22
CA VAL A 134 32.64 7.31 24.55
C VAL A 134 31.31 7.37 25.31
N ALA A 135 31.33 7.40 26.65
CA ALA A 135 30.13 7.54 27.46
C ALA A 135 29.46 8.92 27.29
N ALA A 136 30.22 9.99 27.09
CA ALA A 136 29.70 11.33 26.82
C ALA A 136 28.97 11.38 25.46
N HIS A 137 29.62 10.92 24.38
CA HIS A 137 28.99 10.86 23.06
C HIS A 137 27.76 9.94 23.03
N ARG A 138 27.76 8.83 23.78
CA ARG A 138 26.57 7.99 23.97
C ARG A 138 25.41 8.77 24.58
N ALA A 139 25.67 9.61 25.59
CA ALA A 139 24.63 10.43 26.20
C ALA A 139 24.08 11.49 25.23
N GLU A 140 24.94 12.08 24.39
CA GLU A 140 24.54 13.03 23.34
C GLU A 140 23.68 12.36 22.25
N VAL A 141 24.10 11.19 21.75
CA VAL A 141 23.30 10.35 20.83
C VAL A 141 21.93 10.02 21.43
N ALA A 142 21.88 9.60 22.69
CA ALA A 142 20.61 9.30 23.36
C ALA A 142 19.70 10.53 23.48
N ALA A 143 20.26 11.70 23.78
CA ALA A 143 19.51 12.96 23.84
C ALA A 143 18.97 13.38 22.47
N LEU A 144 19.78 13.27 21.41
CA LEU A 144 19.38 13.55 20.03
C LEU A 144 18.22 12.66 19.58
N VAL A 145 18.32 11.35 19.81
CA VAL A 145 17.26 10.39 19.46
C VAL A 145 15.99 10.64 20.27
N ALA A 146 16.11 10.94 21.57
CA ALA A 146 14.94 11.25 22.41
C ALA A 146 14.21 12.52 21.93
N ALA A 147 14.96 13.58 21.57
CA ALA A 147 14.38 14.80 21.01
C ALA A 147 13.70 14.53 19.65
N ALA A 148 14.30 13.70 18.80
CA ALA A 148 13.72 13.27 17.53
C ALA A 148 12.40 12.52 17.72
N ALA A 149 12.38 11.55 18.65
CA ALA A 149 11.19 10.77 18.96
C ALA A 149 10.05 11.68 19.47
N ALA A 150 10.36 12.65 20.34
CA ALA A 150 9.39 13.65 20.76
C ALA A 150 8.88 14.51 19.60
N GLY A 151 9.75 14.87 18.65
CA GLY A 151 9.38 15.59 17.42
C GLY A 151 8.42 14.80 16.53
N VAL A 152 8.69 13.51 16.32
CA VAL A 152 7.82 12.58 15.56
C VAL A 152 6.44 12.46 16.22
N VAL A 153 6.39 12.31 17.55
CA VAL A 153 5.13 12.26 18.31
C VAL A 153 4.37 13.59 18.18
N GLY A 154 5.06 14.73 18.28
CA GLY A 154 4.46 16.04 18.08
C GLY A 154 3.86 16.20 16.68
N ALA A 155 4.63 15.92 15.63
CA ALA A 155 4.19 16.06 14.24
C ALA A 155 2.99 15.16 13.90
N THR A 156 2.97 13.92 14.41
CA THR A 156 1.87 12.98 14.18
C THR A 156 0.63 13.33 14.97
N SER A 157 0.77 13.83 16.21
CA SER A 157 -0.34 14.38 16.98
C SER A 157 -0.97 15.60 16.29
N ASP A 158 -0.15 16.55 15.83
CA ASP A 158 -0.61 17.73 15.11
C ASP A 158 -1.29 17.35 13.79
N GLY A 159 -0.72 16.41 13.04
CA GLY A 159 -1.32 15.83 11.84
C GLY A 159 -2.68 15.20 12.10
N ALA A 160 -2.82 14.44 13.18
CA ALA A 160 -4.10 13.84 13.57
C ALA A 160 -5.15 14.91 13.95
N VAL A 161 -4.75 15.99 14.61
CA VAL A 161 -5.65 17.13 14.89
C VAL A 161 -6.08 17.81 13.59
N GLN A 162 -5.15 18.06 12.67
CA GLN A 162 -5.46 18.65 11.36
C GLN A 162 -6.38 17.77 10.52
N ALA A 163 -6.14 16.46 10.45
CA ALA A 163 -7.00 15.51 9.76
C ALA A 163 -8.44 15.53 10.31
N ARG A 164 -8.61 15.55 11.64
CA ARG A 164 -9.93 15.70 12.26
C ARG A 164 -10.58 17.05 11.92
N GLY A 165 -9.79 18.13 11.88
CA GLY A 165 -10.25 19.45 11.45
C GLY A 165 -10.78 19.45 10.01
N VAL A 166 -10.07 18.81 9.09
CA VAL A 166 -10.50 18.63 7.69
C VAL A 166 -11.81 17.82 7.62
N GLY A 167 -11.90 16.71 8.35
CA GLY A 167 -13.12 15.92 8.44
C GLY A 167 -14.31 16.72 8.97
N GLY A 168 -14.12 17.47 10.05
CA GLY A 168 -15.13 18.36 10.62
C GLY A 168 -15.65 19.39 9.61
N ALA A 169 -14.74 20.13 8.97
CA ALA A 169 -15.08 21.15 7.98
C ALA A 169 -15.79 20.58 6.75
N SER A 170 -15.38 19.40 6.28
CA SER A 170 -15.98 18.76 5.10
C SER A 170 -17.43 18.34 5.34
N ARG A 171 -17.75 17.84 6.55
CA ARG A 171 -19.13 17.51 6.92
C ARG A 171 -20.00 18.76 7.06
N GLU A 172 -19.45 19.85 7.60
CA GLU A 172 -20.18 21.12 7.70
C GLU A 172 -20.50 21.68 6.30
N ASP A 173 -19.54 21.65 5.37
CA ASP A 173 -19.76 22.04 3.97
C ASP A 173 -20.82 21.15 3.29
N LEU A 174 -20.74 19.83 3.47
CA LEU A 174 -21.75 18.88 2.97
C LEU A 174 -23.16 19.23 3.49
N ARG A 175 -23.33 19.41 4.80
CA ARG A 175 -24.62 19.77 5.41
C ARG A 175 -25.18 21.08 4.88
N ALA A 176 -24.33 22.10 4.76
CA ALA A 176 -24.73 23.40 4.23
C ALA A 176 -25.23 23.30 2.78
N ARG A 177 -24.52 22.54 1.93
CA ARG A 177 -24.91 22.34 0.52
C ARG A 177 -26.16 21.50 0.36
N VAL A 178 -26.29 20.42 1.14
CA VAL A 178 -27.51 19.60 1.18
C VAL A 178 -28.71 20.44 1.60
N ALA A 179 -28.59 21.26 2.65
CA ALA A 179 -29.65 22.17 3.07
C ALA A 179 -30.07 23.14 1.95
N ALA A 180 -29.09 23.66 1.19
CA ALA A 180 -29.37 24.52 0.03
C ALA A 180 -30.11 23.77 -1.10
N SER A 181 -29.73 22.53 -1.41
CA SER A 181 -30.43 21.72 -2.43
C SER A 181 -31.85 21.33 -1.99
N ARG A 182 -32.06 21.01 -0.70
CA ARG A 182 -33.41 20.80 -0.15
C ARG A 182 -34.29 22.05 -0.27
N ALA A 183 -33.74 23.23 0.04
CA ALA A 183 -34.47 24.49 -0.10
C ALA A 183 -34.84 24.78 -1.56
N ARG A 184 -33.94 24.52 -2.51
CA ARG A 184 -34.22 24.63 -3.96
C ARG A 184 -35.34 23.70 -4.41
N ALA A 185 -35.34 22.44 -3.96
CA ALA A 185 -36.39 21.48 -4.31
C ALA A 185 -37.78 21.96 -3.88
N VAL A 186 -37.92 22.44 -2.65
CA VAL A 186 -39.18 22.98 -2.12
C VAL A 186 -39.61 24.23 -2.88
N ALA A 187 -38.69 25.16 -3.14
CA ALA A 187 -38.98 26.39 -3.87
C ALA A 187 -39.44 26.13 -5.31
N ALA A 188 -38.79 25.20 -6.01
CA ALA A 188 -39.17 24.83 -7.37
C ALA A 188 -40.57 24.20 -7.42
N ALA A 189 -40.91 23.31 -6.48
CA ALA A 189 -42.24 22.72 -6.39
C ALA A 189 -43.33 23.75 -6.06
N ASP A 190 -43.07 24.66 -5.11
CA ASP A 190 -44.04 25.69 -4.73
C ASP A 190 -44.29 26.70 -5.86
N GLU A 191 -43.26 27.03 -6.65
CA GLU A 191 -43.42 27.87 -7.83
C GLU A 191 -44.32 27.21 -8.88
N GLN A 192 -44.09 25.93 -9.20
CA GLN A 192 -44.96 25.21 -10.14
C GLN A 192 -46.38 25.06 -9.60
N ALA A 193 -46.55 24.85 -8.29
CA ALA A 193 -47.86 24.81 -7.64
C ALA A 193 -48.61 26.13 -7.75
N ARG A 194 -47.93 27.29 -7.60
CA ARG A 194 -48.55 28.61 -7.81
C ARG A 194 -48.97 28.82 -9.26
N LEU A 195 -48.11 28.43 -10.21
CA LEU A 195 -48.42 28.52 -11.64
C LEU A 195 -49.59 27.62 -12.04
N ALA A 196 -49.73 26.44 -11.43
CA ALA A 196 -50.87 25.54 -11.65
C ALA A 196 -52.19 26.19 -11.23
N VAL A 197 -52.26 26.74 -10.00
CA VAL A 197 -53.47 27.43 -9.50
C VAL A 197 -53.80 28.64 -10.37
N SER A 198 -52.79 29.47 -10.72
CA SER A 198 -53.00 30.64 -11.58
C SER A 198 -53.51 30.25 -12.97
N GLY A 199 -53.03 29.13 -13.54
CA GLY A 199 -53.51 28.62 -14.81
C GLY A 199 -54.96 28.13 -14.74
N GLY A 200 -55.29 27.38 -13.69
CA GLY A 200 -56.65 26.92 -13.43
C GLY A 200 -57.63 28.08 -13.23
N ASP A 201 -57.26 29.11 -12.47
CA ASP A 201 -58.10 30.30 -12.28
C ASP A 201 -58.39 31.03 -13.61
N ALA A 202 -57.38 31.16 -14.48
CA ALA A 202 -57.55 31.78 -15.80
C ALA A 202 -58.50 30.97 -16.70
N GLU A 203 -58.38 29.64 -16.69
CA GLU A 203 -59.25 28.74 -17.46
C GLU A 203 -60.69 28.71 -16.93
N ALA A 204 -60.86 28.73 -15.60
CA ALA A 204 -62.16 28.84 -14.96
C ALA A 204 -62.85 30.18 -15.31
N GLU A 205 -62.10 31.29 -15.30
CA GLU A 205 -62.62 32.60 -15.72
C GLU A 205 -63.01 32.63 -17.21
N ARG A 206 -62.21 31.96 -18.06
CA ARG A 206 -62.50 31.80 -19.49
C ARG A 206 -63.79 31.01 -19.72
N ALA A 207 -64.00 29.91 -18.99
CA ALA A 207 -65.22 29.11 -19.05
C ALA A 207 -66.46 29.94 -18.72
N VAL A 208 -66.43 30.69 -17.60
CA VAL A 208 -67.55 31.56 -17.18
C VAL A 208 -67.81 32.67 -18.19
N SER A 209 -66.76 33.37 -18.65
CA SER A 209 -66.87 34.51 -19.55
C SER A 209 -67.38 34.11 -20.94
N ALA A 210 -66.87 33.01 -21.49
CA ALA A 210 -67.29 32.52 -22.80
C ALA A 210 -68.72 31.95 -22.78
N SER A 211 -69.09 31.24 -21.71
CA SER A 211 -70.47 30.78 -21.49
C SER A 211 -71.44 31.95 -21.37
N GLY A 212 -71.05 33.03 -20.70
CA GLY A 212 -71.84 34.28 -20.63
C GLY A 212 -72.17 34.85 -22.01
N ARG A 213 -71.19 34.88 -22.92
CA ARG A 213 -71.41 35.32 -24.32
C ARG A 213 -72.34 34.37 -25.11
N ALA A 214 -72.29 33.07 -24.84
CA ALA A 214 -73.20 32.11 -25.45
C ALA A 214 -74.64 32.28 -24.93
N GLN A 215 -74.81 32.49 -23.62
CA GLN A 215 -76.10 32.81 -23.00
C GLN A 215 -76.73 34.09 -23.57
N GLU A 216 -75.93 35.13 -23.82
CA GLU A 216 -76.38 36.37 -24.46
C GLU A 216 -76.95 36.10 -25.87
N ARG A 217 -76.26 35.29 -26.68
CA ARG A 217 -76.74 34.89 -28.03
C ARG A 217 -78.04 34.09 -27.97
N VAL A 218 -78.17 33.14 -27.04
CA VAL A 218 -79.42 32.40 -26.80
C VAL A 218 -80.56 33.36 -26.44
N SER A 219 -80.30 34.29 -25.51
CA SER A 219 -81.26 35.28 -25.05
C SER A 219 -81.67 36.27 -26.15
N GLU A 220 -80.76 36.60 -27.06
CA GLU A 220 -81.04 37.41 -28.24
C GLU A 220 -81.89 36.65 -29.26
N ALA A 221 -81.56 35.38 -29.55
CA ALA A 221 -82.35 34.53 -30.43
C ALA A 221 -83.80 34.36 -29.94
N ALA A 222 -83.99 34.16 -28.64
CA ALA A 222 -85.32 34.10 -28.02
C ALA A 222 -86.10 35.41 -28.22
N ARG A 223 -85.46 36.57 -27.99
CA ARG A 223 -86.05 37.90 -28.20
C ARG A 223 -86.45 38.12 -29.66
N GLN A 224 -85.57 37.77 -30.60
CA GLN A 224 -85.85 37.87 -32.04
C GLN A 224 -87.03 36.99 -32.44
N ARG A 225 -87.11 35.75 -31.93
CA ARG A 225 -88.23 34.85 -32.25
C ARG A 225 -89.56 35.34 -31.68
N ILE A 226 -89.57 35.82 -30.44
CA ILE A 226 -90.77 36.42 -29.83
C ILE A 226 -91.24 37.64 -30.65
N ALA A 227 -90.31 38.47 -31.13
CA ALA A 227 -90.64 39.66 -31.92
C ALA A 227 -91.15 39.31 -33.33
N ALA A 228 -90.67 38.21 -33.92
CA ALA A 228 -91.06 37.77 -35.26
C ALA A 228 -92.44 37.06 -35.32
N HIS A 229 -92.99 36.62 -34.18
CA HIS A 229 -94.28 35.90 -34.15
C HIS A 229 -95.48 36.82 -34.41
N GLN A 230 -96.27 36.50 -35.44
CA GLN A 230 -97.49 37.23 -35.81
C GLN A 230 -98.72 36.40 -35.42
N GLY A 231 -99.45 36.83 -34.38
CA GLY A 231 -100.65 36.16 -33.87
C GLY A 231 -101.57 37.12 -33.10
N ASP A 232 -102.71 36.64 -32.60
CA ASP A 232 -103.59 37.42 -31.71
C ASP A 232 -102.92 37.68 -30.34
N ASP A 233 -103.47 38.56 -29.50
CA ASP A 233 -102.82 38.94 -28.24
C ASP A 233 -102.66 37.73 -27.28
N LYS A 234 -103.53 36.72 -27.39
CA LYS A 234 -103.53 35.53 -26.54
C LYS A 234 -102.41 34.56 -26.95
N THR A 235 -102.28 34.27 -28.25
CA THR A 235 -101.19 33.46 -28.82
C THR A 235 -99.84 34.14 -28.63
N ARG A 236 -99.74 35.46 -28.86
CA ARG A 236 -98.50 36.22 -28.58
C ARG A 236 -98.08 36.15 -27.11
N ALA A 237 -99.02 36.19 -26.16
CA ALA A 237 -98.72 36.05 -24.74
C ALA A 237 -98.25 34.62 -24.39
N ALA A 238 -98.88 33.59 -24.96
CA ALA A 238 -98.50 32.19 -24.76
C ALA A 238 -97.11 31.87 -25.33
N VAL A 239 -96.84 32.28 -26.58
CA VAL A 239 -95.53 32.13 -27.24
C VAL A 239 -94.44 32.87 -26.47
N ARG A 240 -94.71 34.11 -26.04
CA ARG A 240 -93.77 34.86 -25.21
C ARG A 240 -93.47 34.12 -23.90
N GLY A 241 -94.48 33.59 -23.22
CA GLY A 241 -94.31 32.83 -21.98
C GLY A 241 -93.47 31.56 -22.18
N ALA A 242 -93.80 30.76 -23.19
CA ALA A 242 -93.11 29.51 -23.49
C ALA A 242 -91.67 29.72 -23.95
N VAL A 243 -91.42 30.63 -24.90
CA VAL A 243 -90.07 30.92 -25.40
C VAL A 243 -89.21 31.57 -24.32
N THR A 244 -89.77 32.45 -23.48
CA THR A 244 -89.04 33.03 -22.34
C THR A 244 -88.72 31.97 -21.29
N GLY A 245 -89.63 31.01 -21.05
CA GLY A 245 -89.42 29.88 -20.15
C GLY A 245 -88.29 28.97 -20.64
N ALA A 246 -88.35 28.52 -21.88
CA ALA A 246 -87.32 27.70 -22.52
C ALA A 246 -85.97 28.43 -22.56
N CYS A 247 -85.95 29.72 -22.88
CA CYS A 247 -84.72 30.52 -22.83
C CYS A 247 -84.12 30.57 -21.42
N ARG A 248 -84.96 30.74 -20.37
CA ARG A 248 -84.49 30.76 -18.97
C ARG A 248 -83.92 29.41 -18.56
N GLU A 249 -84.53 28.32 -18.97
CA GLU A 249 -84.06 26.96 -18.70
C GLU A 249 -82.71 26.70 -19.37
N VAL A 250 -82.58 27.00 -20.67
CA VAL A 250 -81.32 26.84 -21.41
C VAL A 250 -80.21 27.72 -20.83
N VAL A 251 -80.48 29.01 -20.60
CA VAL A 251 -79.49 29.94 -20.01
C VAL A 251 -79.12 29.54 -18.58
N GLY A 252 -80.09 29.04 -17.80
CA GLY A 252 -79.86 28.50 -16.46
C GLY A 252 -78.91 27.31 -16.48
N GLY A 253 -79.19 26.32 -17.33
CA GLY A 253 -78.34 25.14 -17.50
C GLY A 253 -76.92 25.48 -17.97
N MET A 254 -76.79 26.41 -18.93
CA MET A 254 -75.46 26.90 -19.36
C MET A 254 -74.70 27.60 -18.23
N ARG A 255 -75.39 28.35 -17.36
CA ARG A 255 -74.75 29.04 -16.22
C ARG A 255 -74.30 28.06 -15.15
N GLU A 256 -75.14 27.09 -14.83
CA GLU A 256 -74.85 26.03 -13.86
C GLU A 256 -73.65 25.21 -14.32
N GLN A 257 -73.66 24.71 -15.57
CA GLN A 257 -72.53 23.98 -16.16
C GLN A 257 -71.25 24.81 -16.20
N ALA A 258 -71.33 26.10 -16.55
CA ALA A 258 -70.15 26.97 -16.54
C ALA A 258 -69.57 27.14 -15.12
N GLY A 259 -70.44 27.20 -14.11
CA GLY A 259 -70.04 27.24 -12.70
C GLY A 259 -69.42 25.92 -12.23
N GLU A 260 -70.00 24.79 -12.64
CA GLU A 260 -69.50 23.44 -12.36
C GLU A 260 -68.11 23.23 -12.95
N VAL A 261 -67.93 23.48 -14.26
CA VAL A 261 -66.64 23.38 -14.96
C VAL A 261 -65.61 24.33 -14.34
N ALA A 262 -65.99 25.57 -14.01
CA ALA A 262 -65.10 26.50 -13.33
C ALA A 262 -64.76 26.07 -11.88
N GLY A 263 -65.61 25.28 -11.25
CA GLY A 263 -65.36 24.64 -9.96
C GLY A 263 -64.36 23.50 -10.09
N GLU A 264 -64.63 22.56 -11.00
CA GLU A 264 -63.78 21.40 -11.31
C GLU A 264 -62.37 21.83 -11.71
N VAL A 265 -62.22 22.81 -12.59
CA VAL A 265 -60.90 23.35 -13.01
C VAL A 265 -60.11 23.91 -11.82
N ARG A 266 -60.77 24.62 -10.90
CA ARG A 266 -60.11 25.14 -9.69
C ARG A 266 -59.75 24.03 -8.70
N GLU A 267 -60.62 23.03 -8.56
CA GLU A 267 -60.37 21.87 -7.71
C GLU A 267 -59.18 21.08 -8.23
N SER A 268 -59.18 20.66 -9.50
CA SER A 268 -58.09 19.89 -10.10
C SER A 268 -56.75 20.64 -10.08
N SER A 269 -56.74 21.95 -10.36
CA SER A 269 -55.52 22.76 -10.25
C SER A 269 -55.04 22.91 -8.80
N GLY A 270 -55.96 22.98 -7.83
CA GLY A 270 -55.67 22.96 -6.40
C GLY A 270 -55.09 21.62 -5.92
N GLU A 271 -55.64 20.50 -6.39
CA GLU A 271 -55.13 19.16 -6.11
C GLU A 271 -53.74 18.94 -6.69
N LEU A 272 -53.51 19.36 -7.95
CA LEU A 272 -52.19 19.33 -8.55
C LEU A 272 -51.19 20.17 -7.73
N ALA A 273 -51.57 21.40 -7.34
CA ALA A 273 -50.70 22.25 -6.53
C ALA A 273 -50.35 21.63 -5.17
N ALA A 274 -51.31 20.97 -4.52
CA ALA A 274 -51.06 20.23 -3.28
C ALA A 274 -50.13 19.02 -3.52
N SER A 275 -50.34 18.28 -4.60
CA SER A 275 -49.50 17.14 -5.02
C SER A 275 -48.06 17.57 -5.30
N LEU A 276 -47.85 18.66 -6.04
CA LEU A 276 -46.53 19.22 -6.34
C LEU A 276 -45.79 19.64 -5.06
N ARG A 277 -46.44 20.36 -4.14
CA ARG A 277 -45.84 20.72 -2.84
C ARG A 277 -45.46 19.48 -2.02
N LYS A 278 -46.31 18.46 -2.01
CA LYS A 278 -46.03 17.19 -1.33
C LYS A 278 -44.82 16.47 -1.96
N ALA A 279 -44.72 16.47 -3.28
CA ALA A 279 -43.58 15.91 -4.01
C ALA A 279 -42.28 16.68 -3.70
N GLY A 280 -42.32 18.01 -3.67
CA GLY A 280 -41.17 18.84 -3.27
C GLY A 280 -40.71 18.57 -1.84
N ALA A 281 -41.65 18.44 -0.90
CA ALA A 281 -41.34 18.08 0.49
C ALA A 281 -40.82 16.65 0.65
N ALA A 282 -41.31 15.70 -0.16
CA ALA A 282 -40.81 14.33 -0.20
C ALA A 282 -39.36 14.30 -0.72
N LEU A 283 -39.10 14.93 -1.87
CA LEU A 283 -37.75 15.02 -2.42
C LEU A 283 -36.78 15.68 -1.44
N ALA A 284 -37.17 16.78 -0.79
CA ALA A 284 -36.34 17.43 0.22
C ALA A 284 -36.01 16.54 1.43
N ARG A 285 -36.87 15.55 1.77
CA ARG A 285 -36.57 14.54 2.78
C ARG A 285 -35.59 13.50 2.23
N ASP A 286 -35.86 12.97 1.05
CA ASP A 286 -35.06 11.92 0.41
C ASP A 286 -33.61 12.36 0.14
N LEU A 287 -33.40 13.62 -0.29
CA LEU A 287 -32.07 14.23 -0.44
C LEU A 287 -31.29 14.24 0.89
N GLY A 288 -32.00 14.17 2.01
CA GLY A 288 -31.41 14.10 3.33
C GLY A 288 -30.92 12.73 3.75
N ASP A 289 -31.72 11.71 3.50
CA ASP A 289 -31.42 10.35 3.94
C ASP A 289 -30.15 9.81 3.28
N GLY A 290 -29.90 10.17 2.01
CA GLY A 290 -28.65 9.83 1.31
C GLY A 290 -27.40 10.56 1.81
N THR A 291 -27.55 11.62 2.62
CA THR A 291 -26.42 12.40 3.15
C THR A 291 -25.73 11.69 4.31
N ASP A 292 -26.48 10.93 5.12
CA ASP A 292 -25.97 10.26 6.32
C ASP A 292 -24.90 9.20 5.97
N GLU A 293 -25.07 8.49 4.85
CA GLU A 293 -24.08 7.53 4.35
C GLU A 293 -22.77 8.23 3.96
N VAL A 294 -22.87 9.39 3.30
CA VAL A 294 -21.69 10.17 2.91
C VAL A 294 -21.00 10.77 4.14
N GLU A 295 -21.76 11.27 5.12
CA GLU A 295 -21.20 11.71 6.40
C GLU A 295 -20.46 10.59 7.13
N GLY A 296 -21.04 9.38 7.15
CA GLY A 296 -20.39 8.18 7.68
C GLY A 296 -19.08 7.89 6.97
N GLY A 297 -19.09 7.91 5.63
CA GLY A 297 -17.89 7.74 4.81
C GLY A 297 -16.79 8.77 5.11
N LEU A 298 -17.14 10.05 5.29
CA LEU A 298 -16.20 11.12 5.67
C LEU A 298 -15.62 10.92 7.09
N VAL A 299 -16.40 10.38 8.02
CA VAL A 299 -15.91 10.05 9.37
C VAL A 299 -14.94 8.87 9.31
N ASP A 300 -15.27 7.83 8.56
CA ASP A 300 -14.44 6.63 8.42
C ASP A 300 -13.12 6.93 7.70
N SER A 301 -13.14 7.71 6.61
CA SER A 301 -11.92 8.15 5.91
C SER A 301 -11.02 9.01 6.81
N THR A 302 -11.61 9.92 7.60
CA THR A 302 -10.88 10.72 8.60
C THR A 302 -10.24 9.83 9.65
N ALA A 303 -10.99 8.86 10.19
CA ALA A 303 -10.48 7.91 11.18
C ALA A 303 -9.34 7.06 10.60
N ALA A 304 -9.47 6.60 9.35
CA ALA A 304 -8.43 5.86 8.65
C ALA A 304 -7.18 6.72 8.42
N ALA A 305 -7.32 8.00 8.07
CA ALA A 305 -6.19 8.92 7.94
C ALA A 305 -5.47 9.15 9.27
N VAL A 306 -6.22 9.34 10.36
CA VAL A 306 -5.65 9.46 11.72
C VAL A 306 -4.92 8.18 12.13
N ALA A 307 -5.48 7.00 11.85
CA ALA A 307 -4.83 5.72 12.11
C ALA A 307 -3.52 5.57 11.34
N ARG A 308 -3.52 5.89 10.03
CA ARG A 308 -2.31 5.88 9.19
C ARG A 308 -1.23 6.83 9.71
N ILE A 309 -1.60 8.04 10.14
CA ILE A 309 -0.66 9.00 10.77
C ILE A 309 -0.08 8.41 12.07
N GLY A 310 -0.89 7.72 12.88
CA GLY A 310 -0.44 7.05 14.09
C GLY A 310 0.53 5.89 13.82
N GLU A 311 0.24 5.05 12.81
CA GLU A 311 1.11 3.95 12.38
C GLU A 311 2.46 4.45 11.84
N LEU A 312 2.45 5.58 11.11
CA LEU A 312 3.68 6.24 10.68
C LEU A 312 4.52 6.71 11.88
N GLY A 313 3.88 7.29 12.88
CA GLY A 313 4.55 7.73 14.11
C GLY A 313 5.19 6.58 14.87
N SER A 314 4.49 5.47 15.05
CA SER A 314 5.04 4.29 15.73
C SER A 314 6.17 3.63 14.94
N GLY A 315 6.04 3.54 13.61
CA GLY A 315 7.09 3.04 12.72
C GLY A 315 8.37 3.87 12.79
N GLN A 316 8.27 5.20 12.72
CA GLN A 316 9.42 6.10 12.84
C GLN A 316 10.03 6.09 14.23
N GLY A 317 9.21 5.98 15.29
CA GLY A 317 9.69 5.79 16.65
C GLY A 317 10.51 4.51 16.81
N GLY A 318 10.08 3.40 16.19
CA GLY A 318 10.84 2.15 16.14
C GLY A 318 12.17 2.28 15.40
N ALA A 319 12.19 2.96 14.25
CA ALA A 319 13.40 3.20 13.48
C ALA A 319 14.44 4.05 14.24
N LEU A 320 13.99 5.07 14.99
CA LEU A 320 14.85 5.90 15.82
C LEU A 320 15.47 5.12 17.00
N GLU A 321 14.72 4.22 17.64
CA GLU A 321 15.27 3.36 18.68
C GLU A 321 16.29 2.36 18.12
N GLU A 322 16.05 1.83 16.91
CA GLU A 322 17.02 0.95 16.26
C GLU A 322 18.30 1.69 15.86
N LEU A 323 18.19 2.91 15.34
CA LEU A 323 19.32 3.80 15.08
C LEU A 323 20.14 4.04 16.36
N ARG A 324 19.48 4.22 17.51
CA ARG A 324 20.17 4.36 18.80
C ARG A 324 20.99 3.11 19.14
N LYS A 325 20.40 1.92 19.02
CA LYS A 325 21.10 0.66 19.30
C LYS A 325 22.30 0.45 18.38
N GLN A 326 22.17 0.80 17.10
CA GLN A 326 23.28 0.73 16.15
C GLN A 326 24.42 1.67 16.53
N ALA A 327 24.11 2.92 16.89
CA ALA A 327 25.10 3.88 17.38
C ALA A 327 25.76 3.42 18.70
N ASP A 328 24.97 2.89 19.64
CA ASP A 328 25.47 2.33 20.90
C ASP A 328 26.45 1.18 20.65
N SER A 329 26.12 0.28 19.73
CA SER A 329 26.97 -0.85 19.33
C SER A 329 28.27 -0.37 18.67
N ALA A 330 28.20 0.62 17.78
CA ALA A 330 29.37 1.21 17.14
C ALA A 330 30.32 1.86 18.17
N LEU A 331 29.76 2.60 19.14
CA LEU A 331 30.50 3.22 20.23
C LEU A 331 31.14 2.19 21.18
N ASP A 332 30.45 1.09 21.51
CA ASP A 332 31.03 -0.01 22.29
C ASP A 332 32.16 -0.71 21.53
N GLY A 333 31.99 -0.95 20.23
CA GLY A 333 33.01 -1.50 19.35
C GLY A 333 34.27 -0.61 19.31
N LEU A 334 34.09 0.70 19.15
CA LEU A 334 35.17 1.69 19.17
C LEU A 334 35.92 1.67 20.52
N ARG A 335 35.18 1.67 21.63
CA ARG A 335 35.77 1.58 22.97
C ARG A 335 36.58 0.30 23.15
N ALA A 336 36.00 -0.86 22.84
CA ALA A 336 36.64 -2.16 23.03
C ALA A 336 37.94 -2.27 22.21
N ALA A 337 37.90 -1.86 20.94
CA ALA A 337 39.07 -1.89 20.07
C ALA A 337 40.21 -0.98 20.57
N SER A 338 39.86 0.23 21.04
CA SER A 338 40.85 1.21 21.51
C SER A 338 41.48 0.79 22.84
N VAL A 339 40.67 0.26 23.78
CA VAL A 339 41.18 -0.32 25.04
C VAL A 339 42.14 -1.49 24.76
N ALA A 340 41.83 -2.35 23.79
CA ALA A 340 42.72 -3.43 23.38
C ALA A 340 44.05 -2.90 22.80
N ARG A 341 44.02 -1.87 21.94
CA ARG A 341 45.23 -1.23 21.40
C ARG A 341 46.10 -0.60 22.49
N ILE A 342 45.50 0.15 23.42
CA ILE A 342 46.22 0.77 24.55
C ILE A 342 46.91 -0.31 25.40
N ARG A 343 46.22 -1.39 25.74
CA ARG A 343 46.78 -2.49 26.53
C ARG A 343 47.91 -3.22 25.80
N ALA A 344 47.75 -3.47 24.51
CA ALA A 344 48.78 -4.10 23.69
C ALA A 344 50.03 -3.21 23.58
N ALA A 345 49.86 -1.91 23.33
CA ALA A 345 50.96 -0.95 23.29
C ALA A 345 51.69 -0.84 24.64
N ASN A 346 50.94 -0.82 25.75
CA ASN A 346 51.53 -0.82 27.10
C ASN A 346 52.36 -2.10 27.35
N ALA A 347 51.84 -3.27 27.00
CA ALA A 347 52.56 -4.54 27.16
C ALA A 347 53.88 -4.55 26.37
N GLN A 348 53.87 -4.03 25.13
CA GLN A 348 55.08 -3.90 24.31
C GLN A 348 56.12 -2.95 24.93
N VAL A 349 55.68 -1.82 25.47
CA VAL A 349 56.57 -0.85 26.13
C VAL A 349 57.16 -1.42 27.42
N VAL A 350 56.35 -2.08 28.25
CA VAL A 350 56.80 -2.75 29.48
C VAL A 350 57.85 -3.81 29.17
N GLU A 351 57.62 -4.62 28.13
CA GLU A 351 58.58 -5.64 27.71
C GLU A 351 59.88 -5.00 27.19
N ALA A 352 59.79 -3.97 26.35
CA ALA A 352 60.95 -3.26 25.84
C ALA A 352 61.79 -2.59 26.95
N LEU A 353 61.14 -2.04 28.00
CA LEU A 353 61.82 -1.49 29.17
C LEU A 353 62.59 -2.58 29.93
N ARG A 354 61.97 -3.75 30.15
CA ARG A 354 62.60 -4.88 30.85
C ARG A 354 63.75 -5.49 30.07
N VAL A 355 63.56 -5.75 28.77
CA VAL A 355 64.62 -6.26 27.88
C VAL A 355 65.77 -5.25 27.78
N GLY A 356 65.46 -3.97 27.67
CA GLY A 356 66.47 -2.90 27.67
C GLY A 356 67.29 -2.86 28.96
N ALA A 357 66.63 -2.99 30.11
CA ALA A 357 67.28 -3.05 31.42
C ALA A 357 68.17 -4.29 31.57
N ALA A 358 67.69 -5.47 31.17
CA ALA A 358 68.47 -6.71 31.21
C ALA A 358 69.73 -6.63 30.34
N ARG A 359 69.61 -6.14 29.10
CA ARG A 359 70.76 -5.93 28.20
C ARG A 359 71.76 -4.91 28.76
N ALA A 360 71.28 -3.86 29.40
CA ALA A 360 72.15 -2.88 30.04
C ALA A 360 72.91 -3.48 31.22
N ALA A 361 72.25 -4.31 32.04
CA ALA A 361 72.90 -5.05 33.12
C ALA A 361 73.97 -6.02 32.58
N GLU A 362 73.67 -6.80 31.53
CA GLU A 362 74.65 -7.66 30.86
C GLU A 362 75.85 -6.87 30.31
N GLY A 363 75.60 -5.66 29.79
CA GLY A 363 76.63 -4.73 29.36
C GLY A 363 77.54 -4.27 30.50
N VAL A 364 76.96 -3.97 31.68
CA VAL A 364 77.72 -3.67 32.91
C VAL A 364 78.55 -4.89 33.32
N ASP A 365 78.01 -6.11 33.30
CA ASP A 365 78.74 -7.34 33.64
C ASP A 365 79.91 -7.61 32.70
N ALA A 366 79.74 -7.35 31.40
CA ALA A 366 80.79 -7.51 30.41
C ALA A 366 81.91 -6.49 30.60
N ALA A 367 81.55 -5.22 30.84
CA ALA A 367 82.51 -4.14 31.05
C ALA A 367 83.21 -4.25 32.41
N GLU A 368 82.51 -4.69 33.47
CA GLU A 368 83.09 -5.03 34.77
C GLU A 368 84.17 -6.11 34.60
N ARG A 369 83.84 -7.22 33.91
CA ARG A 369 84.80 -8.31 33.64
C ARG A 369 86.01 -7.81 32.84
N ALA A 370 85.81 -7.02 31.79
CA ALA A 370 86.89 -6.47 30.97
C ALA A 370 87.82 -5.55 31.78
N ALA A 371 87.26 -4.62 32.56
CA ALA A 371 88.03 -3.73 33.41
C ALA A 371 88.74 -4.48 34.55
N SER A 372 88.10 -5.51 35.12
CA SER A 372 88.67 -6.41 36.12
C SER A 372 89.88 -7.19 35.57
N THR A 373 89.81 -7.66 34.33
CA THR A 373 90.95 -8.25 33.60
C THR A 373 92.05 -7.22 33.34
N GLN A 374 91.71 -6.01 32.91
CA GLN A 374 92.70 -4.94 32.67
C GLN A 374 93.46 -4.55 33.95
N LEU A 375 92.77 -4.47 35.09
CA LEU A 375 93.40 -4.23 36.39
C LEU A 375 94.32 -5.40 36.80
N ALA A 376 93.91 -6.64 36.53
CA ALA A 376 94.72 -7.83 36.80
C ALA A 376 95.99 -7.88 35.93
N ASP A 377 95.85 -7.64 34.62
CA ASP A 377 96.96 -7.61 33.66
C ASP A 377 97.91 -6.46 33.95
N GLY A 378 97.39 -5.28 34.29
CA GLY A 378 98.19 -4.12 34.72
C GLY A 378 98.97 -4.42 36.01
N GLY A 379 98.36 -5.10 36.97
CA GLY A 379 99.00 -5.60 38.18
C GLY A 379 100.11 -6.61 37.90
N ALA A 380 99.83 -7.61 37.05
CA ALA A 380 100.81 -8.62 36.65
C ALA A 380 102.01 -7.99 35.92
N THR A 381 101.76 -7.04 35.03
CA THR A 381 102.79 -6.27 34.33
C THR A 381 103.66 -5.48 35.30
N ALA A 382 103.05 -4.84 36.30
CA ALA A 382 103.79 -4.12 37.34
C ALA A 382 104.65 -5.05 38.23
N VAL A 383 104.14 -6.23 38.58
CA VAL A 383 104.91 -7.25 39.33
C VAL A 383 106.05 -7.83 38.48
N GLY A 384 105.84 -8.02 37.17
CA GLY A 384 106.90 -8.43 36.24
C GLY A 384 107.98 -7.35 36.08
N ALA A 385 107.60 -6.08 35.97
CA ALA A 385 108.53 -4.96 35.94
C ALA A 385 109.34 -4.85 37.25
N LEU A 386 108.71 -5.15 38.39
CA LEU A 386 109.37 -5.22 39.70
C LEU A 386 110.38 -6.37 39.76
N ALA A 387 110.06 -7.55 39.21
CA ALA A 387 110.96 -8.69 39.15
C ALA A 387 112.21 -8.45 38.27
N GLY A 388 112.09 -7.58 37.26
CA GLY A 388 113.21 -7.15 36.41
C GLY A 388 114.07 -6.00 36.98
N ALA A 389 113.80 -5.54 38.19
CA ALA A 389 114.54 -4.42 38.80
C ALA A 389 115.99 -4.84 39.17
N PRO A 390 117.01 -3.99 38.91
CA PRO A 390 118.41 -4.31 39.21
C PRO A 390 118.65 -4.55 40.72
N GLU A 391 119.74 -5.23 41.07
CA GLU A 391 120.17 -5.42 42.46
C GLU A 391 120.59 -4.07 43.08
N GLY A 392 120.25 -3.84 44.36
CA GLY A 392 120.65 -2.63 45.09
C GLY A 392 119.74 -1.40 44.90
N VAL A 393 118.53 -1.56 44.36
CA VAL A 393 117.53 -0.47 44.30
C VAL A 393 117.18 0.00 45.72
N ALA A 394 117.19 1.32 45.93
CA ALA A 394 116.86 1.91 47.23
C ALA A 394 115.41 1.58 47.64
N PRO A 395 115.15 1.24 48.92
CA PRO A 395 113.80 0.96 49.43
C PRO A 395 112.79 2.06 49.10
N GLU A 396 113.20 3.32 49.13
CA GLU A 396 112.37 4.48 48.81
C GLU A 396 111.88 4.47 47.35
N ALA A 397 112.70 3.98 46.42
CA ALA A 397 112.34 3.87 45.01
C ALA A 397 111.35 2.73 44.76
N LEU A 398 111.45 1.62 45.51
CA LEU A 398 110.49 0.52 45.46
C LEU A 398 109.14 0.92 46.08
N ASP A 399 109.17 1.70 47.16
CA ASP A 399 107.97 2.27 47.78
C ASP A 399 107.28 3.30 46.86
N GLU A 400 108.05 4.15 46.20
CA GLU A 400 107.56 5.08 45.17
C GLU A 400 106.94 4.33 43.99
N PHE A 401 107.57 3.26 43.50
CA PHE A 401 107.02 2.41 42.45
C PHE A 401 105.67 1.80 42.87
N GLY A 402 105.58 1.22 44.07
CA GLY A 402 104.34 0.67 44.60
C GLY A 402 103.21 1.71 44.67
N ARG A 403 103.52 2.94 45.10
CA ARG A 403 102.56 4.05 45.12
C ARG A 403 102.10 4.46 43.72
N GLN A 404 103.03 4.63 42.78
CA GLN A 404 102.69 4.99 41.39
C GLN A 404 101.83 3.93 40.69
N VAL A 405 102.09 2.65 40.95
CA VAL A 405 101.26 1.54 40.44
C VAL A 405 99.87 1.59 41.07
N GLY A 406 99.76 1.80 42.38
CA GLY A 406 98.48 1.96 43.07
C GLY A 406 97.65 3.12 42.50
N ASP A 407 98.26 4.28 42.27
CA ASP A 407 97.57 5.44 41.71
C ASP A 407 97.13 5.23 40.25
N ARG A 408 97.94 4.52 39.43
CA ARG A 408 97.55 4.14 38.06
C ARG A 408 96.39 3.15 38.04
N LEU A 409 96.39 2.15 38.93
CA LEU A 409 95.29 1.19 39.05
C LEU A 409 94.00 1.92 39.48
N ARG A 410 94.09 2.85 40.43
CA ARG A 410 92.97 3.69 40.85
C ARG A 410 92.44 4.55 39.70
N ALA A 411 93.31 5.21 38.95
CA ALA A 411 92.91 6.01 37.78
C ALA A 411 92.23 5.14 36.71
N SER A 412 92.76 3.94 36.45
CA SER A 412 92.16 2.97 35.53
C SER A 412 90.77 2.50 35.98
N ARG A 413 90.56 2.31 37.29
CA ARG A 413 89.23 2.00 37.84
C ARG A 413 88.26 3.18 37.65
N VAL A 414 88.68 4.40 38.00
CA VAL A 414 87.84 5.59 37.87
C VAL A 414 87.36 5.77 36.44
N ASP A 415 88.27 5.65 35.46
CA ASP A 415 87.93 5.71 34.04
C ASP A 415 86.97 4.59 33.60
N ALA A 416 87.15 3.37 34.12
CA ALA A 416 86.22 2.27 33.86
C ALA A 416 84.81 2.54 34.42
N VAL A 417 84.72 3.07 35.64
CA VAL A 417 83.45 3.43 36.29
C VAL A 417 82.76 4.61 35.58
N GLU A 418 83.53 5.59 35.09
CA GLU A 418 82.99 6.72 34.32
C GLU A 418 82.40 6.26 32.98
N ARG A 419 83.13 5.38 32.25
CA ARG A 419 82.63 4.77 31.01
C ARG A 419 81.37 3.94 31.23
N LEU A 420 81.34 3.15 32.30
CA LEU A 420 80.15 2.38 32.71
C LEU A 420 78.96 3.31 33.02
N THR A 421 79.19 4.38 33.77
CA THR A 421 78.16 5.35 34.14
C THR A 421 77.58 6.03 32.89
N GLY A 422 78.42 6.48 31.96
CA GLY A 422 77.96 7.06 30.70
C GLY A 422 77.21 6.07 29.78
N SER A 423 77.42 4.76 29.95
CA SER A 423 76.59 3.74 29.29
C SER A 423 75.21 3.63 29.94
N VAL A 424 75.14 3.64 31.27
CA VAL A 424 73.87 3.62 32.02
C VAL A 424 73.04 4.87 31.74
N ASP A 425 73.65 6.05 31.69
CA ASP A 425 72.92 7.30 31.42
C ASP A 425 72.32 7.33 30.00
N ARG A 426 72.99 6.73 29.02
CA ARG A 426 72.43 6.56 27.66
C ARG A 426 71.22 5.64 27.64
N VAL A 427 71.30 4.49 28.31
CA VAL A 427 70.15 3.57 28.46
C VAL A 427 69.00 4.29 29.18
N ASP A 428 69.32 5.07 30.21
CA ASP A 428 68.32 5.83 30.94
C ASP A 428 67.62 6.86 30.03
N ALA A 429 68.36 7.59 29.20
CA ALA A 429 67.79 8.51 28.22
C ALA A 429 66.91 7.79 27.18
N GLU A 430 67.34 6.63 26.67
CA GLU A 430 66.60 5.86 25.66
C GLU A 430 65.26 5.33 26.18
N GLN A 431 65.26 4.74 27.37
CA GLN A 431 64.05 4.29 28.05
C GLN A 431 63.13 5.47 28.38
N GLY A 432 63.67 6.64 28.75
CA GLY A 432 62.90 7.87 28.94
C GLY A 432 62.19 8.32 27.66
N ALA A 433 62.90 8.33 26.53
CA ALA A 433 62.35 8.64 25.21
C ALA A 433 61.30 7.61 24.76
N LEU A 434 61.44 6.33 25.14
CA LEU A 434 60.44 5.31 24.88
C LEU A 434 59.11 5.61 25.61
N VAL A 435 59.17 5.93 26.90
CA VAL A 435 57.97 6.29 27.69
C VAL A 435 57.32 7.57 27.17
N SER A 436 58.10 8.57 26.75
CA SER A 436 57.57 9.79 26.13
C SER A 436 56.78 9.50 24.85
N ARG A 437 57.37 8.73 23.92
CA ARG A 437 56.70 8.35 22.66
C ARG A 437 55.45 7.51 22.90
N PHE A 438 55.46 6.68 23.93
CA PHE A 438 54.26 5.95 24.36
C PHE A 438 53.16 6.91 24.81
N GLY A 439 53.50 7.94 25.60
CA GLY A 439 52.58 9.02 25.97
C GLY A 439 51.96 9.71 24.76
N ASP A 440 52.79 10.13 23.80
CA ASP A 440 52.31 10.80 22.58
C ASP A 440 51.36 9.90 21.75
N ALA A 441 51.67 8.61 21.64
CA ALA A 441 50.84 7.63 20.94
C ALA A 441 49.47 7.43 21.62
N LEU A 442 49.44 7.45 22.96
CA LEU A 442 48.21 7.38 23.74
C LEU A 442 47.32 8.62 23.55
N ASP A 443 47.92 9.81 23.55
CA ASP A 443 47.20 11.06 23.29
C ASP A 443 46.61 11.08 21.86
N GLN A 444 47.37 10.60 20.88
CA GLN A 444 46.89 10.46 19.51
C GLN A 444 45.74 9.45 19.38
N GLU A 445 45.84 8.30 20.05
CA GLU A 445 44.76 7.29 20.07
C GLU A 445 43.47 7.88 20.64
N ARG A 446 43.54 8.65 21.73
CA ARG A 446 42.36 9.33 22.28
C ARG A 446 41.76 10.34 21.33
N ALA A 447 42.58 11.19 20.70
CA ALA A 447 42.08 12.14 19.71
C ALA A 447 41.35 11.43 18.54
N GLN A 448 41.83 10.26 18.10
CA GLN A 448 41.16 9.47 17.07
C GLN A 448 39.85 8.84 17.56
N VAL A 449 39.77 8.44 18.82
CA VAL A 449 38.51 7.95 19.42
C VAL A 449 37.49 9.07 19.47
N ASP A 450 37.87 10.25 19.96
CA ASP A 450 36.99 11.42 20.06
C ASP A 450 36.47 11.81 18.66
N GLU A 451 37.35 11.87 17.65
CA GLU A 451 36.97 12.16 16.27
C GLU A 451 35.97 11.13 15.69
N ARG A 452 36.22 9.82 15.89
CA ARG A 452 35.32 8.76 15.40
C ARG A 452 33.99 8.73 16.14
N ALA A 453 33.99 9.02 17.45
CA ALA A 453 32.76 9.10 18.22
C ALA A 453 31.91 10.29 17.76
N ALA A 454 32.52 11.45 17.49
CA ALA A 454 31.84 12.60 16.90
C ALA A 454 31.27 12.28 15.49
N GLN A 455 31.96 11.50 14.66
CA GLN A 455 31.42 11.05 13.38
C GLN A 455 30.16 10.17 13.52
N VAL A 456 30.11 9.31 14.54
CA VAL A 456 28.90 8.52 14.85
C VAL A 456 27.75 9.45 15.26
N GLU A 457 28.03 10.43 16.10
CA GLU A 457 27.06 11.44 16.53
C GLU A 457 26.51 12.25 15.34
N ASP A 458 27.38 12.77 14.47
CA ASP A 458 27.00 13.51 13.26
C ASP A 458 26.12 12.68 12.33
N SER A 459 26.45 11.39 12.15
CA SER A 459 25.66 10.46 11.35
C SER A 459 24.26 10.27 11.94
N VAL A 460 24.15 10.12 13.26
CA VAL A 460 22.86 10.05 13.96
C VAL A 460 22.08 11.35 13.81
N ALA A 461 22.72 12.51 13.98
CA ALA A 461 22.08 13.81 13.84
C ALA A 461 21.48 14.00 12.44
N GLN A 462 22.21 13.62 11.39
CA GLN A 462 21.71 13.67 10.01
C GLN A 462 20.54 12.70 9.79
N ALA A 463 20.62 11.48 10.30
CA ALA A 463 19.55 10.49 10.18
C ALA A 463 18.26 10.96 10.90
N VAL A 464 18.40 11.52 12.10
CA VAL A 464 17.33 12.17 12.86
C VAL A 464 16.68 13.29 12.07
N GLN A 465 17.47 14.19 11.47
CA GLN A 465 16.94 15.30 10.68
C GLN A 465 16.15 14.82 9.45
N ARG A 466 16.62 13.76 8.77
CA ARG A 466 15.91 13.14 7.66
C ARG A 466 14.60 12.50 8.12
N ALA A 467 14.60 11.81 9.26
CA ALA A 467 13.40 11.18 9.83
C ALA A 467 12.32 12.21 10.22
N ASP A 468 12.71 13.32 10.86
CA ASP A 468 11.78 14.41 11.19
C ASP A 468 11.19 15.06 9.93
N SER A 469 12.04 15.37 8.94
CA SER A 469 11.59 15.96 7.66
C SER A 469 10.64 15.04 6.90
N ALA A 470 10.99 13.75 6.81
CA ALA A 470 10.16 12.73 6.16
C ALA A 470 8.82 12.57 6.87
N THR A 471 8.82 12.54 8.21
CA THR A 471 7.58 12.45 9.00
C THR A 471 6.65 13.61 8.70
N ARG A 472 7.13 14.85 8.76
CA ARG A 472 6.31 16.04 8.48
C ARG A 472 5.79 16.05 7.05
N GLN A 473 6.61 15.66 6.08
CA GLN A 473 6.18 15.59 4.68
C GLN A 473 5.08 14.54 4.47
N VAL A 474 5.23 13.33 5.02
CA VAL A 474 4.24 12.27 4.87
C VAL A 474 2.94 12.62 5.59
N VAL A 475 3.02 13.18 6.80
CA VAL A 475 1.84 13.68 7.53
C VAL A 475 1.12 14.77 6.73
N GLY A 476 1.85 15.75 6.19
CA GLY A 476 1.27 16.80 5.35
C GLY A 476 0.57 16.21 4.11
N THR A 477 1.23 15.29 3.41
CA THR A 477 0.66 14.60 2.24
C THR A 477 -0.60 13.81 2.59
N ALA A 478 -0.64 13.15 3.76
CA ALA A 478 -1.81 12.41 4.21
C ALA A 478 -3.01 13.33 4.52
N VAL A 479 -2.76 14.49 5.13
CA VAL A 479 -3.79 15.50 5.42
C VAL A 479 -4.30 16.16 4.13
N ASP A 480 -3.40 16.49 3.20
CA ASP A 480 -3.77 17.09 1.91
C ASP A 480 -4.56 16.09 1.05
N GLY A 481 -4.13 14.83 0.99
CA GLY A 481 -4.86 13.77 0.31
C GLY A 481 -6.27 13.56 0.88
N LEU A 482 -6.43 13.62 2.21
CA LEU A 482 -7.75 13.57 2.86
C LEU A 482 -8.63 14.76 2.44
N ARG A 483 -8.06 15.98 2.38
CA ARG A 483 -8.78 17.18 1.97
C ARG A 483 -9.28 17.06 0.53
N ASP A 484 -8.43 16.58 -0.37
CA ASP A 484 -8.79 16.40 -1.79
C ASP A 484 -9.86 15.31 -1.96
N GLU A 485 -9.70 14.17 -1.28
CA GLU A 485 -10.68 13.07 -1.28
C GLU A 485 -12.04 13.55 -0.79
N HIS A 486 -12.08 14.25 0.35
CA HIS A 486 -13.32 14.82 0.89
C HIS A 486 -13.95 15.83 -0.06
N GLY A 487 -13.15 16.73 -0.63
CA GLY A 487 -13.63 17.72 -1.60
C GLY A 487 -14.27 17.06 -2.82
N GLN A 488 -13.69 15.97 -3.33
CA GLN A 488 -14.25 15.21 -4.44
C GLN A 488 -15.54 14.46 -4.07
N VAL A 489 -15.58 13.80 -2.91
CA VAL A 489 -16.76 13.07 -2.41
C VAL A 489 -17.93 14.04 -2.21
N VAL A 490 -17.71 15.14 -1.50
CA VAL A 490 -18.72 16.18 -1.28
C VAL A 490 -19.16 16.79 -2.60
N GLY A 491 -18.21 17.16 -3.48
CA GLY A 491 -18.51 17.75 -4.78
C GLY A 491 -19.35 16.83 -5.67
N LYS A 492 -18.99 15.55 -5.77
CA LYS A 492 -19.71 14.55 -6.57
C LYS A 492 -21.10 14.28 -6.02
N HIS A 493 -21.26 14.15 -4.71
CA HIS A 493 -22.57 13.92 -4.09
C HIS A 493 -23.50 15.11 -4.32
N VAL A 494 -23.03 16.34 -4.06
CA VAL A 494 -23.83 17.57 -4.26
C VAL A 494 -24.22 17.75 -5.73
N ALA A 495 -23.32 17.47 -6.68
CA ALA A 495 -23.67 17.51 -8.10
C ALA A 495 -24.80 16.52 -8.45
N GLY A 496 -24.79 15.32 -7.86
CA GLY A 496 -25.87 14.34 -8.02
C GLY A 496 -27.19 14.80 -7.41
N LEU A 497 -27.17 15.45 -6.24
CA LEU A 497 -28.36 16.05 -5.63
C LEU A 497 -28.94 17.16 -6.52
N ASP A 498 -28.08 18.00 -7.10
CA ASP A 498 -28.49 19.09 -7.98
C ASP A 498 -29.15 18.56 -9.26
N GLU A 499 -28.59 17.50 -9.85
CA GLU A 499 -29.19 16.83 -11.01
C GLU A 499 -30.57 16.24 -10.68
N GLN A 500 -30.75 15.65 -9.48
CA GLN A 500 -32.05 15.15 -9.02
C GLN A 500 -33.07 16.27 -8.86
N VAL A 501 -32.68 17.41 -8.26
CA VAL A 501 -33.55 18.58 -8.12
C VAL A 501 -33.96 19.14 -9.48
N ASP A 502 -33.01 19.29 -10.40
CA ASP A 502 -33.27 19.80 -11.75
C ASP A 502 -34.16 18.85 -12.56
N SER A 503 -33.95 17.54 -12.43
CA SER A 503 -34.78 16.53 -13.07
C SER A 503 -36.20 16.54 -12.53
N ALA A 504 -36.38 16.63 -11.20
CA ALA A 504 -37.69 16.73 -10.57
C ALA A 504 -38.42 18.01 -10.98
N ALA A 505 -37.72 19.14 -11.02
CA ALA A 505 -38.28 20.41 -11.47
C ALA A 505 -38.81 20.32 -12.91
N ARG A 506 -38.07 19.68 -13.83
CA ARG A 506 -38.55 19.43 -15.21
C ARG A 506 -39.79 18.55 -15.24
N THR A 507 -39.84 17.49 -14.43
CA THR A 507 -41.02 16.62 -14.33
C THR A 507 -42.25 17.38 -13.83
N TRP A 508 -42.09 18.25 -12.83
CA TRP A 508 -43.20 19.07 -12.31
C TRP A 508 -43.70 20.10 -13.33
N VAL A 509 -42.81 20.69 -14.11
CA VAL A 509 -43.19 21.56 -15.24
C VAL A 509 -44.02 20.75 -16.25
N GLY A 510 -43.58 19.55 -16.62
CA GLY A 510 -44.33 18.66 -17.52
C GLY A 510 -45.72 18.30 -16.97
N GLN A 511 -45.81 17.85 -15.71
CA GLN A 511 -47.10 17.55 -15.06
C GLN A 511 -48.04 18.75 -15.07
N ARG A 512 -47.53 19.94 -14.79
CA ARG A 512 -48.31 21.18 -14.85
C ARG A 512 -48.82 21.48 -16.25
N GLU A 513 -47.97 21.34 -17.27
CA GLU A 513 -48.34 21.62 -18.66
C GLU A 513 -49.35 20.62 -19.20
N ASP A 514 -49.19 19.34 -18.88
CA ASP A 514 -50.13 18.28 -19.25
C ASP A 514 -51.50 18.52 -18.62
N THR A 515 -51.56 18.79 -17.31
CA THR A 515 -52.83 19.11 -16.63
C THR A 515 -53.44 20.41 -17.16
N ALA A 516 -52.65 21.45 -17.43
CA ALA A 516 -53.16 22.69 -18.01
C ALA A 516 -53.77 22.47 -19.40
N ALA A 517 -53.16 21.62 -20.24
CA ALA A 517 -53.68 21.24 -21.54
C ALA A 517 -54.97 20.42 -21.44
N GLU A 518 -55.05 19.49 -20.48
CA GLU A 518 -56.25 18.70 -20.19
C GLU A 518 -57.41 19.60 -19.74
N LEU A 519 -57.18 20.50 -18.78
CA LEU A 519 -58.17 21.47 -18.31
C LEU A 519 -58.64 22.40 -19.45
N ALA A 520 -57.71 22.90 -20.27
CA ALA A 520 -58.07 23.72 -21.43
C ALA A 520 -58.91 22.96 -22.45
N ALA A 521 -58.60 21.68 -22.71
CA ALA A 521 -59.35 20.83 -23.62
C ALA A 521 -60.76 20.52 -23.10
N GLU A 522 -60.91 20.33 -21.79
CA GLU A 522 -62.20 20.15 -21.11
C GLU A 522 -63.06 21.41 -21.20
N VAL A 523 -62.50 22.57 -20.84
CA VAL A 523 -63.18 23.87 -20.99
C VAL A 523 -63.59 24.09 -22.46
N ASP A 524 -62.70 23.85 -23.42
CA ASP A 524 -63.02 23.98 -24.84
C ASP A 524 -64.13 23.01 -25.27
N GLY A 525 -64.12 21.77 -24.76
CA GLY A 525 -65.18 20.78 -24.98
C GLY A 525 -66.55 21.32 -24.58
N LYS A 526 -66.65 21.85 -23.36
CA LYS A 526 -67.88 22.41 -22.79
C LYS A 526 -68.31 23.69 -23.49
N LEU A 527 -67.37 24.55 -23.85
CA LEU A 527 -67.68 25.77 -24.62
C LEU A 527 -68.21 25.44 -26.02
N ARG A 528 -67.71 24.40 -26.69
CA ARG A 528 -68.28 23.92 -27.97
C ARG A 528 -69.70 23.39 -27.79
N GLU A 529 -70.00 22.71 -26.68
CA GLU A 529 -71.37 22.30 -26.35
C GLU A 529 -72.29 23.53 -26.19
N HIS A 530 -71.82 24.55 -25.48
CA HIS A 530 -72.57 25.80 -25.30
C HIS A 530 -72.78 26.56 -26.61
N ASP A 531 -71.77 26.62 -27.48
CA ASP A 531 -71.88 27.18 -28.82
C ASP A 531 -72.87 26.40 -29.69
N ALA A 532 -72.86 25.07 -29.61
CA ALA A 532 -73.81 24.21 -30.33
C ALA A 532 -75.24 24.41 -29.83
N VAL A 533 -75.44 24.54 -28.51
CA VAL A 533 -76.74 24.89 -27.92
C VAL A 533 -77.18 26.28 -28.38
N ALA A 534 -76.29 27.27 -28.36
CA ALA A 534 -76.58 28.63 -28.82
C ALA A 534 -76.96 28.67 -30.31
N ALA A 535 -76.28 27.90 -31.16
CA ALA A 535 -76.56 27.80 -32.59
C ALA A 535 -77.89 27.07 -32.90
N LYS A 536 -78.27 26.07 -32.10
CA LYS A 536 -79.54 25.34 -32.25
C LYS A 536 -80.74 26.08 -31.67
N SER A 537 -80.51 26.93 -30.67
CA SER A 537 -81.54 27.65 -29.92
C SER A 537 -82.56 28.41 -30.79
N PRO A 538 -82.19 29.14 -31.86
CA PRO A 538 -83.17 29.78 -32.75
C PRO A 538 -84.20 28.81 -33.35
N GLY A 539 -83.76 27.62 -33.77
CA GLY A 539 -84.62 26.59 -34.34
C GLY A 539 -85.51 25.93 -33.28
N GLU A 540 -84.97 25.67 -32.09
CA GLU A 540 -85.74 25.10 -30.97
C GLU A 540 -86.77 26.10 -30.43
N PHE A 541 -86.43 27.39 -30.29
CA PHE A 541 -87.41 28.43 -29.98
C PHE A 541 -88.45 28.59 -31.10
N GLY A 542 -88.07 28.29 -32.34
CA GLY A 542 -88.98 28.16 -33.46
C GLY A 542 -90.09 27.15 -33.19
N LYS A 543 -89.70 25.92 -32.82
CA LYS A 543 -90.59 24.81 -32.48
C LYS A 543 -91.40 25.08 -31.21
N VAL A 544 -90.78 25.64 -30.17
CA VAL A 544 -91.48 26.00 -28.92
C VAL A 544 -92.53 27.09 -29.18
N ALA A 545 -92.23 28.07 -30.03
CA ALA A 545 -93.18 29.08 -30.46
C ALA A 545 -94.34 28.46 -31.26
N GLU A 546 -94.07 27.56 -32.20
CA GLU A 546 -95.11 26.85 -32.97
C GLU A 546 -95.98 25.96 -32.07
N GLN A 547 -95.38 25.17 -31.19
CA GLN A 547 -96.11 24.34 -30.22
C GLN A 547 -96.97 25.19 -29.28
N ALA A 548 -96.46 26.30 -28.77
CA ALA A 548 -97.23 27.20 -27.91
C ALA A 548 -98.36 27.92 -28.66
N ASP A 549 -98.17 28.23 -29.95
CA ASP A 549 -99.20 28.78 -30.83
C ASP A 549 -100.31 27.75 -31.12
N GLU A 550 -99.91 26.50 -31.44
CA GLU A 550 -100.82 25.36 -31.64
C GLU A 550 -101.58 25.01 -30.35
N GLU A 551 -100.91 24.99 -29.19
CA GLU A 551 -101.54 24.73 -27.88
C GLU A 551 -102.46 25.86 -27.41
N ALA A 552 -102.22 27.10 -27.85
CA ALA A 552 -103.10 28.23 -27.59
C ALA A 552 -104.34 28.23 -28.51
N ASN A 553 -104.23 27.63 -29.69
CA ASN A 553 -105.29 27.47 -30.70
C ASN A 553 -106.06 26.13 -30.61
N ALA A 554 -105.54 25.14 -29.88
CA ALA A 554 -106.18 23.84 -29.71
C ALA A 554 -107.44 23.90 -28.83
N SER A 555 -108.52 23.25 -29.29
CA SER A 555 -109.75 23.08 -28.53
C SER A 555 -109.56 22.11 -27.36
N LEU A 556 -110.27 22.37 -26.26
CA LEU A 556 -110.10 21.83 -24.89
C LEU A 556 -110.04 20.28 -24.76
N LEU A 557 -110.32 19.53 -25.83
CA LEU A 557 -110.44 18.06 -25.83
C LEU A 557 -109.17 17.30 -26.27
N SER A 558 -108.15 17.94 -26.87
CA SER A 558 -106.86 17.29 -27.18
C SER A 558 -105.83 17.35 -26.05
N ARG A 559 -106.07 18.16 -25.01
CA ARG A 559 -105.16 18.36 -23.85
C ARG A 559 -105.08 17.19 -22.86
N ILE A 560 -105.82 16.09 -23.07
CA ILE A 560 -105.90 14.96 -22.11
C ILE A 560 -105.13 13.70 -22.58
N GLY A 561 -104.61 13.66 -23.81
CA GLY A 561 -104.02 12.44 -24.39
C GLY A 561 -102.49 12.25 -24.32
N SER A 562 -101.68 13.29 -24.04
CA SER A 562 -100.22 13.24 -24.27
C SER A 562 -99.36 12.91 -23.03
N GLY A 563 -99.97 12.68 -21.86
CA GLY A 563 -99.25 12.47 -20.59
C GLY A 563 -98.48 11.15 -20.45
N VAL A 564 -98.72 10.14 -21.30
CA VAL A 564 -98.12 8.79 -21.16
C VAL A 564 -96.88 8.58 -22.06
N TRP A 565 -96.67 9.42 -23.07
CA TRP A 565 -95.55 9.28 -24.02
C TRP A 565 -94.36 10.23 -23.72
N SER A 566 -94.32 10.94 -22.59
CA SER A 566 -93.09 11.66 -22.18
C SER A 566 -92.22 10.86 -21.20
N ALA A 567 -92.76 9.78 -20.63
CA ALA A 567 -92.04 8.89 -19.72
C ALA A 567 -91.18 7.82 -20.44
N VAL A 568 -91.58 7.40 -21.65
CA VAL A 568 -90.82 6.41 -22.45
C VAL A 568 -89.67 7.07 -23.24
N THR A 569 -89.80 8.33 -23.62
CA THR A 569 -88.75 9.11 -24.30
C THR A 569 -87.59 9.49 -23.36
N LYS A 570 -87.89 9.89 -22.11
CA LYS A 570 -86.85 10.18 -21.10
C LYS A 570 -86.04 8.95 -20.68
N PHE A 571 -86.58 7.74 -20.84
CA PHE A 571 -85.87 6.49 -20.59
C PHE A 571 -84.89 6.12 -21.73
N ALA A 572 -85.19 6.51 -22.98
CA ALA A 572 -84.30 6.32 -24.12
C ALA A 572 -83.13 7.33 -24.13
N GLU A 573 -83.34 8.54 -23.62
CA GLU A 573 -82.31 9.57 -23.47
C GLU A 573 -81.27 9.21 -22.41
N GLY A 574 -81.71 8.64 -21.28
CA GLY A 574 -80.80 8.11 -20.24
C GLY A 574 -79.94 6.92 -20.71
N LEU A 575 -80.47 6.08 -21.62
CA LEU A 575 -79.73 4.96 -22.22
C LEU A 575 -78.70 5.43 -23.26
N LEU A 576 -78.99 6.52 -23.98
CA LEU A 576 -78.08 7.12 -24.97
C LEU A 576 -76.89 7.84 -24.32
N VAL A 577 -77.10 8.52 -23.19
CA VAL A 577 -76.02 9.15 -22.42
C VAL A 577 -75.08 8.09 -21.82
N LEU A 578 -75.64 6.97 -21.34
CA LEU A 578 -74.84 5.85 -20.83
C LEU A 578 -73.99 5.18 -21.94
N LEU A 579 -74.54 5.04 -23.16
CA LEU A 579 -73.82 4.55 -24.34
C LEU A 579 -72.76 5.54 -24.85
N ALA A 580 -73.01 6.85 -24.73
CA ALA A 580 -72.07 7.89 -25.12
C ALA A 580 -70.86 7.95 -24.17
N VAL A 581 -71.06 7.83 -22.86
CA VAL A 581 -69.96 7.75 -21.88
C VAL A 581 -69.10 6.50 -22.10
N ALA A 582 -69.73 5.36 -22.38
CA ALA A 582 -69.00 4.13 -22.72
C ALA A 582 -68.18 4.26 -24.03
N ALA A 583 -68.70 4.97 -25.03
CA ALA A 583 -68.01 5.25 -26.28
C ALA A 583 -66.85 6.26 -26.11
N VAL A 584 -67.00 7.28 -25.26
CA VAL A 584 -65.93 8.25 -24.96
C VAL A 584 -64.77 7.58 -24.23
N VAL A 585 -65.05 6.73 -23.24
CA VAL A 585 -64.01 5.92 -22.57
C VAL A 585 -63.30 4.99 -23.55
N PHE A 586 -64.03 4.38 -24.50
CA PHE A 586 -63.45 3.56 -25.56
C PHE A 586 -62.55 4.37 -26.52
N VAL A 587 -62.94 5.59 -26.89
CA VAL A 587 -62.15 6.47 -27.77
C VAL A 587 -60.91 7.00 -27.07
N VAL A 588 -60.98 7.34 -25.77
CA VAL A 588 -59.81 7.76 -24.95
C VAL A 588 -58.78 6.63 -24.86
N LEU A 589 -59.21 5.38 -24.69
CA LEU A 589 -58.31 4.22 -24.65
C LEU A 589 -57.67 3.91 -26.02
N VAL A 590 -58.36 4.18 -27.13
CA VAL A 590 -57.82 4.08 -28.50
C VAL A 590 -56.84 5.24 -28.80
N ALA A 591 -57.14 6.46 -28.33
CA ALA A 591 -56.29 7.64 -28.50
C ALA A 591 -54.96 7.53 -27.74
N LEU A 592 -54.93 6.86 -26.59
CA LEU A 592 -53.72 6.57 -25.80
C LEU A 592 -52.84 5.44 -26.39
N LYS A 593 -53.15 4.90 -27.58
CA LYS A 593 -52.42 3.81 -28.27
C LYS A 593 -52.19 2.55 -27.42
N LEU A 594 -53.04 2.28 -26.42
CA LEU A 594 -52.89 1.12 -25.53
C LEU A 594 -53.47 -0.19 -26.08
N VAL A 595 -54.08 -0.19 -27.27
CA VAL A 595 -54.66 -1.40 -27.87
C VAL A 595 -54.20 -1.57 -29.32
N ALA A 596 -53.23 -2.47 -29.54
CA ALA A 596 -53.03 -3.10 -30.83
C ALA A 596 -54.18 -4.11 -31.07
N LEU A 597 -54.87 -3.98 -32.21
CA LEU A 597 -56.00 -4.81 -32.65
C LEU A 597 -55.70 -6.32 -32.56
N SER A 598 -55.94 -6.90 -31.38
CA SER A 598 -55.85 -8.33 -31.13
C SER A 598 -56.91 -8.71 -30.09
N VAL A 599 -57.36 -9.98 -30.13
CA VAL A 599 -58.33 -10.55 -29.18
C VAL A 599 -57.90 -10.35 -27.71
N ALA A 600 -56.61 -10.13 -27.45
CA ALA A 600 -56.08 -9.78 -26.13
C ALA A 600 -56.52 -8.37 -25.65
N GLY A 601 -56.68 -7.40 -26.54
CA GLY A 601 -57.12 -6.03 -26.20
C GLY A 601 -58.57 -5.97 -25.69
N ALA A 602 -59.45 -6.82 -26.24
CA ALA A 602 -60.83 -6.94 -25.76
C ALA A 602 -60.91 -7.58 -24.37
N LEU A 603 -60.01 -8.51 -24.05
CA LEU A 603 -59.91 -9.13 -22.72
C LEU A 603 -59.35 -8.16 -21.67
N VAL A 604 -58.42 -7.28 -22.04
CA VAL A 604 -57.91 -6.22 -21.15
C VAL A 604 -59.00 -5.17 -20.88
N ALA A 605 -59.78 -4.78 -21.88
CA ALA A 605 -60.91 -3.86 -21.69
C ALA A 605 -62.00 -4.44 -20.77
N LEU A 606 -62.32 -5.74 -20.91
CA LEU A 606 -63.23 -6.45 -20.00
C LEU A 606 -62.66 -6.59 -18.58
N ALA A 607 -61.36 -6.79 -18.44
CA ALA A 607 -60.71 -6.83 -17.13
C ALA A 607 -60.74 -5.46 -16.44
N VAL A 608 -60.48 -4.37 -17.17
CA VAL A 608 -60.55 -3.00 -16.66
C VAL A 608 -62.00 -2.62 -16.29
N ALA A 609 -62.98 -2.97 -17.12
CA ALA A 609 -64.40 -2.80 -16.79
C ALA A 609 -64.80 -3.61 -15.55
N GLY A 610 -64.28 -4.84 -15.40
CA GLY A 610 -64.46 -5.66 -14.21
C GLY A 610 -63.84 -5.04 -12.96
N VAL A 611 -62.66 -4.44 -13.06
CA VAL A 611 -62.01 -3.72 -11.96
C VAL A 611 -62.78 -2.46 -11.58
N LEU A 612 -63.27 -1.69 -12.56
CA LEU A 612 -64.09 -0.50 -12.31
C LEU A 612 -65.43 -0.84 -11.66
N LEU A 613 -66.09 -1.93 -12.07
CA LEU A 613 -67.28 -2.44 -11.41
C LEU A 613 -66.99 -2.92 -9.98
N LEU A 614 -65.81 -3.51 -9.75
CA LEU A 614 -65.40 -3.95 -8.42
C LEU A 614 -65.14 -2.74 -7.50
N VAL A 615 -64.47 -1.71 -8.01
CA VAL A 615 -64.27 -0.43 -7.30
C VAL A 615 -65.61 0.25 -7.02
N TYR A 616 -66.53 0.29 -8.00
CA TYR A 616 -67.87 0.81 -7.81
C TYR A 616 -68.63 0.03 -6.72
N SER A 617 -68.62 -1.30 -6.76
CA SER A 617 -69.27 -2.15 -5.76
C SER A 617 -68.67 -2.01 -4.36
N LEU A 618 -67.36 -1.75 -4.27
CA LEU A 618 -66.66 -1.50 -3.01
C LEU A 618 -67.08 -0.16 -2.42
N ILE A 619 -67.16 0.88 -3.24
CA ILE A 619 -67.56 2.24 -2.82
C ILE A 619 -69.03 2.26 -2.40
N THR A 620 -69.93 1.68 -3.20
CA THR A 620 -71.36 1.61 -2.84
C THR A 620 -71.58 0.73 -1.61
N GLY A 621 -70.92 -0.43 -1.53
CA GLY A 621 -70.98 -1.30 -0.34
C GLY A 621 -70.43 -0.63 0.93
N PHE A 622 -69.38 0.19 0.82
CA PHE A 622 -68.88 1.02 1.91
C PHE A 622 -69.90 2.08 2.34
N ILE A 623 -70.47 2.82 1.39
CA ILE A 623 -71.46 3.87 1.67
C ILE A 623 -72.70 3.30 2.35
N ASP A 624 -73.23 2.18 1.87
CA ASP A 624 -74.46 1.59 2.41
C ASP A 624 -74.25 1.04 3.83
N ARG A 625 -73.10 0.39 4.07
CA ARG A 625 -72.76 -0.09 5.43
C ARG A 625 -72.39 1.05 6.36
N TRP A 626 -71.77 2.11 5.86
CA TRP A 626 -71.51 3.32 6.65
C TRP A 626 -72.81 4.02 7.06
N ARG A 627 -73.79 4.10 6.14
CA ARG A 627 -75.14 4.59 6.47
C ARG A 627 -75.85 3.71 7.48
N ALA A 628 -75.77 2.38 7.34
CA ALA A 628 -76.35 1.45 8.30
C ALA A 628 -75.71 1.56 9.70
N TYR A 629 -74.38 1.74 9.75
CA TYR A 629 -73.63 2.02 10.98
C TYR A 629 -74.11 3.32 11.64
N ARG A 630 -74.13 4.44 10.90
CA ARG A 630 -74.56 5.75 11.40
C ARG A 630 -76.03 5.76 11.82
N ALA A 631 -76.90 5.03 11.11
CA ALA A 631 -78.31 4.90 11.47
C ALA A 631 -78.55 4.07 12.73
N THR A 632 -77.69 3.08 13.01
CA THR A 632 -77.85 2.18 14.16
C THR A 632 -77.21 2.73 15.42
N TRP A 633 -76.05 3.37 15.28
CA TRP A 633 -75.20 3.78 16.41
C TRP A 633 -75.18 5.30 16.65
N GLY A 634 -75.76 6.11 15.77
CA GLY A 634 -75.83 7.58 15.91
C GLY A 634 -74.49 8.29 15.73
N ASP A 635 -74.42 9.56 16.14
CA ASP A 635 -73.17 10.34 16.14
C ASP A 635 -72.23 9.82 17.24
N GLN A 636 -71.12 9.22 16.85
CA GLN A 636 -70.08 8.72 17.74
C GLN A 636 -68.89 9.69 17.79
N PRO A 637 -68.04 9.64 18.83
CA PRO A 637 -66.79 10.38 18.86
C PRO A 637 -65.89 10.01 17.67
N TRP A 638 -65.19 10.99 17.09
CA TRP A 638 -64.46 10.83 15.83
C TRP A 638 -63.48 9.64 15.78
N TYR A 639 -62.87 9.26 16.91
CA TYR A 639 -61.95 8.11 16.96
C TYR A 639 -62.67 6.76 16.88
N VAL A 640 -63.93 6.68 17.34
CA VAL A 640 -64.80 5.51 17.18
C VAL A 640 -65.27 5.42 15.73
N ASP A 641 -65.61 6.55 15.12
CA ASP A 641 -65.96 6.64 13.69
C ASP A 641 -64.79 6.20 12.80
N VAL A 642 -63.53 6.59 13.10
CA VAL A 642 -62.35 6.13 12.36
C VAL A 642 -62.14 4.61 12.49
N GLY A 643 -62.30 4.06 13.70
CA GLY A 643 -62.21 2.61 13.91
C GLY A 643 -63.33 1.83 13.21
N ALA A 644 -64.55 2.36 13.23
CA ALA A 644 -65.69 1.79 12.54
C ALA A 644 -65.55 1.90 11.02
N ALA A 645 -64.97 2.98 10.48
CA ALA A 645 -64.73 3.14 9.05
C ALA A 645 -63.74 2.08 8.55
N LEU A 646 -62.70 1.76 9.31
CA LEU A 646 -61.79 0.64 9.02
C LEU A 646 -62.51 -0.71 9.05
N GLY A 647 -63.36 -0.95 10.05
CA GLY A 647 -64.17 -2.18 10.14
C GLY A 647 -65.16 -2.32 8.98
N VAL A 648 -65.88 -1.25 8.63
CA VAL A 648 -66.80 -1.18 7.50
C VAL A 648 -66.07 -1.36 6.17
N LEU A 649 -64.88 -0.79 6.01
CA LEU A 649 -64.05 -0.99 4.81
C LEU A 649 -63.66 -2.47 4.65
N VAL A 650 -63.20 -3.12 5.72
CA VAL A 650 -62.84 -4.56 5.68
C VAL A 650 -64.06 -5.42 5.35
N LEU A 651 -65.21 -5.12 5.94
CA LEU A 651 -66.46 -5.80 5.61
C LEU A 651 -66.84 -5.57 4.16
N SER A 652 -66.74 -4.34 3.63
CA SER A 652 -67.07 -4.01 2.24
C SER A 652 -66.14 -4.63 1.23
N VAL A 653 -64.84 -4.75 1.53
CA VAL A 653 -63.89 -5.55 0.73
C VAL A 653 -64.34 -7.01 0.72
N GLY A 654 -64.69 -7.57 1.88
CA GLY A 654 -65.23 -8.92 1.97
C GLY A 654 -66.58 -9.10 1.25
N GLY A 655 -67.40 -8.05 1.15
CA GLY A 655 -68.65 -8.02 0.39
C GLY A 655 -68.41 -8.02 -1.12
N ALA A 656 -67.43 -7.26 -1.61
CA ALA A 656 -67.04 -7.23 -3.03
C ALA A 656 -66.52 -8.59 -3.53
N VAL A 657 -66.02 -9.45 -2.63
CA VAL A 657 -65.56 -10.82 -2.95
C VAL A 657 -66.55 -11.92 -2.52
N GLY A 658 -67.74 -11.56 -2.02
CA GLY A 658 -68.80 -12.49 -1.61
C GLY A 658 -68.61 -13.18 -0.25
N LEU A 659 -67.49 -12.94 0.43
CA LEU A 659 -67.15 -13.56 1.73
C LEU A 659 -68.00 -13.02 2.87
N THR A 660 -68.26 -11.71 2.91
CA THR A 660 -69.00 -11.12 4.03
C THR A 660 -70.48 -11.50 4.03
N GLN A 661 -71.11 -11.61 2.86
CA GLN A 661 -72.50 -12.09 2.76
C GLN A 661 -72.62 -13.57 3.16
N LEU A 662 -71.61 -14.40 2.87
CA LEU A 662 -71.55 -15.78 3.33
C LEU A 662 -71.43 -15.89 4.85
N VAL A 663 -70.58 -15.06 5.47
CA VAL A 663 -70.41 -15.04 6.93
C VAL A 663 -71.67 -14.50 7.62
N GLU A 664 -72.28 -13.43 7.11
CA GLU A 664 -73.54 -12.86 7.63
C GLU A 664 -74.70 -13.87 7.52
N GLY A 665 -74.82 -14.53 6.37
CA GLY A 665 -75.84 -15.56 6.14
C GLY A 665 -75.66 -16.81 7.01
N ALA A 666 -74.42 -17.25 7.25
CA ALA A 666 -74.11 -18.37 8.12
C ALA A 666 -74.26 -18.04 9.62
N ALA A 667 -73.83 -16.83 10.03
CA ALA A 667 -73.98 -16.36 11.41
C ALA A 667 -75.44 -16.02 11.75
N GLY A 668 -76.26 -15.69 10.74
CA GLY A 668 -77.65 -15.27 10.93
C GLY A 668 -77.77 -13.90 11.57
N VAL A 669 -76.74 -13.06 11.43
CA VAL A 669 -76.68 -11.71 11.99
C VAL A 669 -76.00 -10.79 10.97
N ASP A 670 -76.51 -9.58 10.80
CA ASP A 670 -75.84 -8.52 10.05
C ASP A 670 -74.63 -8.02 10.87
N LEU A 671 -73.42 -8.10 10.31
CA LEU A 671 -72.17 -7.85 11.06
C LEU A 671 -71.95 -6.37 11.41
N VAL A 672 -72.69 -5.45 10.80
CA VAL A 672 -72.58 -4.00 11.07
C VAL A 672 -73.60 -3.57 12.13
N THR A 673 -74.81 -4.11 12.05
CA THR A 673 -75.92 -3.71 12.93
C THR A 673 -76.17 -4.68 14.09
N TRP A 674 -75.58 -5.87 14.04
CA TRP A 674 -75.80 -6.99 14.97
C TRP A 674 -77.27 -7.45 15.09
N LYS A 675 -78.13 -7.08 14.14
CA LYS A 675 -79.52 -7.54 14.09
C LYS A 675 -79.59 -8.95 13.52
N GLY A 676 -80.39 -9.81 14.17
CA GLY A 676 -80.63 -11.16 13.69
C GLY A 676 -81.36 -11.15 12.34
N LEU A 677 -80.81 -11.88 11.36
CA LEU A 677 -81.36 -11.99 10.01
C LEU A 677 -82.51 -13.01 9.99
N GLY A 678 -83.58 -12.70 9.24
CA GLY A 678 -84.66 -13.64 8.95
C GLY A 678 -84.16 -14.89 8.22
N VAL A 679 -84.96 -15.97 8.18
CA VAL A 679 -84.58 -17.20 7.47
C VAL A 679 -84.47 -16.96 5.95
N GLU A 680 -85.37 -16.14 5.37
CA GLU A 680 -85.24 -15.66 3.99
C GLU A 680 -83.98 -14.79 3.77
N GLU A 681 -83.69 -13.82 4.63
CA GLU A 681 -82.51 -12.95 4.46
C GLU A 681 -81.19 -13.75 4.57
N ARG A 682 -81.15 -14.78 5.41
CA ARG A 682 -79.98 -15.67 5.51
C ARG A 682 -79.73 -16.44 4.23
N SER A 683 -80.79 -17.00 3.64
CA SER A 683 -80.64 -17.77 2.40
C SER A 683 -80.28 -16.86 1.23
N GLU A 684 -80.80 -15.63 1.20
CA GLU A 684 -80.46 -14.61 0.21
C GLU A 684 -78.97 -14.21 0.29
N ARG A 685 -78.46 -13.90 1.49
CA ARG A 685 -77.05 -13.54 1.71
C ARG A 685 -76.08 -14.69 1.38
N VAL A 686 -76.42 -15.93 1.76
CA VAL A 686 -75.62 -17.11 1.37
C VAL A 686 -75.62 -17.29 -0.16
N THR A 687 -76.77 -17.15 -0.81
CA THR A 687 -76.90 -17.30 -2.26
C THR A 687 -76.11 -16.23 -3.01
N GLU A 688 -76.22 -14.97 -2.58
CA GLU A 688 -75.49 -13.83 -3.16
C GLU A 688 -73.97 -14.03 -3.07
N GLY A 689 -73.46 -14.44 -1.89
CA GLY A 689 -72.03 -14.69 -1.69
C GLY A 689 -71.50 -15.88 -2.52
N VAL A 690 -72.27 -16.96 -2.66
CA VAL A 690 -71.91 -18.11 -3.51
C VAL A 690 -71.84 -17.70 -4.99
N LEU A 691 -72.77 -16.85 -5.45
CA LEU A 691 -72.86 -16.43 -6.85
C LEU A 691 -71.70 -15.52 -7.26
N ILE A 692 -71.27 -14.62 -6.36
CA ILE A 692 -70.09 -13.76 -6.55
C ILE A 692 -68.81 -14.60 -6.63
N ILE A 693 -68.62 -15.55 -5.71
CA ILE A 693 -67.44 -16.45 -5.72
C ILE A 693 -67.43 -17.34 -6.96
N ALA A 694 -68.58 -17.88 -7.37
CA ALA A 694 -68.70 -18.69 -8.59
C ALA A 694 -68.33 -17.89 -9.84
N THR A 695 -68.73 -16.62 -9.92
CA THR A 695 -68.41 -15.72 -11.04
C THR A 695 -66.90 -15.42 -11.10
N ILE A 696 -66.25 -15.21 -9.95
CA ILE A 696 -64.79 -15.01 -9.86
C ILE A 696 -64.02 -16.27 -10.31
N LEU A 697 -64.50 -17.47 -9.93
CA LEU A 697 -63.89 -18.74 -10.33
C LEU A 697 -64.07 -19.05 -11.83
N LEU A 698 -65.21 -18.67 -12.42
CA LEU A 698 -65.47 -18.77 -13.85
C LEU A 698 -64.50 -17.90 -14.68
N LEU A 699 -64.21 -16.69 -14.22
CA LEU A 699 -63.23 -15.78 -14.84
C LEU A 699 -61.78 -16.32 -14.72
N ARG A 700 -61.44 -16.99 -13.62
CA ARG A 700 -60.11 -17.61 -13.43
C ARG A 700 -59.86 -18.80 -14.35
N GLY A 701 -60.90 -19.54 -14.74
CA GLY A 701 -60.83 -20.68 -15.66
C GLY A 701 -60.47 -20.34 -17.11
N LEU A 702 -60.71 -19.09 -17.53
CA LEU A 702 -60.45 -18.63 -18.90
C LEU A 702 -58.99 -18.16 -19.16
N SER A 703 -58.17 -17.96 -18.12
CA SER A 703 -56.78 -17.49 -18.27
C SER A 703 -55.72 -18.58 -18.50
N LYS A 704 -56.06 -19.87 -18.38
CA LYS A 704 -55.09 -20.99 -18.39
C LYS A 704 -54.87 -21.69 -19.75
N ARG A 705 -55.32 -21.13 -20.88
CA ARG A 705 -55.29 -21.82 -22.20
C ARG A 705 -54.57 -21.10 -23.35
N GLY A 706 -53.63 -20.20 -23.08
CA GLY A 706 -52.80 -19.56 -24.12
C GLY A 706 -51.32 -19.93 -24.01
N GLY A 707 -50.92 -21.08 -24.58
CA GLY A 707 -49.51 -21.47 -24.68
C GLY A 707 -49.22 -22.18 -26.02
N GLY A 708 -48.23 -21.64 -26.74
CA GLY A 708 -47.42 -22.33 -27.75
C GLY A 708 -47.89 -22.23 -29.20
N VAL A 709 -47.06 -21.66 -30.09
CA VAL A 709 -46.70 -22.14 -31.45
C VAL A 709 -45.48 -21.35 -31.95
N ALA A 710 -44.39 -22.03 -32.30
CA ALA A 710 -43.70 -21.91 -33.62
C ALA A 710 -42.40 -22.74 -33.65
N GLU A 711 -42.53 -24.00 -34.08
CA GLU A 711 -41.48 -24.75 -34.78
C GLU A 711 -41.58 -24.51 -36.30
N GLY A 712 -40.45 -24.61 -37.00
CA GLY A 712 -40.35 -24.71 -38.46
C GLY A 712 -38.92 -25.03 -38.91
N PRO A 713 -38.69 -25.69 -40.06
CA PRO A 713 -38.25 -27.10 -40.05
C PRO A 713 -36.99 -27.46 -40.88
N ALA A 714 -36.49 -28.68 -40.63
CA ALA A 714 -35.87 -29.67 -41.53
C ALA A 714 -34.44 -29.46 -42.13
N ALA A 715 -33.54 -30.40 -41.80
CA ALA A 715 -32.69 -31.11 -42.78
C ALA A 715 -32.14 -32.45 -42.21
N GLU A 716 -32.13 -33.47 -43.07
CA GLU A 716 -31.91 -34.91 -42.87
C GLU A 716 -30.43 -35.37 -42.67
N PRO A 717 -30.21 -36.66 -42.29
CA PRO A 717 -28.93 -37.19 -41.81
C PRO A 717 -28.08 -37.93 -42.88
N PRO A 718 -26.82 -38.27 -42.55
CA PRO A 718 -26.31 -39.61 -42.83
C PRO A 718 -25.60 -40.19 -41.58
N ARG A 719 -26.00 -41.37 -41.09
CA ARG A 719 -25.46 -42.71 -41.42
C ARG A 719 -23.93 -42.85 -41.35
N GLY A 720 -23.49 -43.65 -40.38
CA GLY A 720 -22.51 -44.72 -40.61
C GLY A 720 -21.21 -44.65 -39.80
N GLY A 721 -21.01 -45.60 -38.89
CA GLY A 721 -19.70 -45.88 -38.29
C GLY A 721 -19.77 -46.73 -37.01
N ALA A 722 -19.81 -48.05 -37.18
CA ALA A 722 -19.83 -49.06 -36.11
C ALA A 722 -18.43 -49.20 -35.40
N PRO A 723 -18.35 -49.95 -34.28
CA PRO A 723 -17.30 -49.80 -33.27
C PRO A 723 -16.04 -50.62 -33.62
N ARG A 724 -14.87 -50.12 -33.19
CA ARG A 724 -13.63 -50.91 -33.17
C ARG A 724 -13.12 -51.06 -31.73
N THR A 725 -13.26 -52.29 -31.24
CA THR A 725 -12.48 -52.90 -30.16
C THR A 725 -11.11 -53.35 -30.67
N ALA A 726 -10.04 -53.00 -29.96
CA ALA A 726 -8.75 -53.71 -29.79
C ALA A 726 -7.82 -52.74 -29.01
N GLU A 727 -7.53 -52.93 -27.72
CA GLU A 727 -6.59 -53.89 -27.06
C GLU A 727 -5.39 -53.07 -26.49
N PRO A 728 -4.98 -53.26 -25.22
CA PRO A 728 -3.78 -52.63 -24.60
C PRO A 728 -2.50 -53.41 -25.04
N PRO A 729 -1.25 -53.14 -24.60
CA PRO A 729 -0.71 -52.26 -23.55
C PRO A 729 0.55 -51.46 -23.99
N GLY A 730 1.14 -50.65 -23.09
CA GLY A 730 2.38 -49.92 -23.37
C GLY A 730 3.03 -49.36 -22.11
N GLU A 731 3.48 -50.27 -21.24
CA GLU A 731 4.31 -50.00 -20.07
C GLU A 731 5.78 -49.82 -20.52
N ALA A 732 6.41 -48.70 -20.13
CA ALA A 732 7.86 -48.47 -20.22
C ALA A 732 8.25 -47.27 -19.31
N PRO A 733 9.52 -47.12 -18.93
CA PRO A 733 10.33 -47.99 -18.08
C PRO A 733 10.78 -47.25 -16.79
N PRO A 734 11.33 -47.93 -15.77
CA PRO A 734 11.90 -47.25 -14.61
C PRO A 734 13.21 -46.55 -14.99
N VAL A 735 13.31 -45.25 -14.66
CA VAL A 735 14.52 -44.45 -14.81
C VAL A 735 15.58 -44.97 -13.83
N GLU A 736 16.72 -45.36 -14.40
CA GLU A 736 17.94 -45.76 -13.71
C GLU A 736 18.47 -44.63 -12.81
N VAL A 737 18.71 -44.98 -11.54
CA VAL A 737 19.51 -44.19 -10.61
C VAL A 737 20.99 -44.50 -10.88
N PRO A 738 21.83 -43.52 -11.24
CA PRO A 738 23.27 -43.76 -11.35
C PRO A 738 23.85 -44.04 -9.95
N ARG A 739 24.37 -45.26 -9.80
CA ARG A 739 25.12 -45.71 -8.63
C ARG A 739 26.41 -44.89 -8.51
N SER A 740 26.58 -44.26 -7.35
CA SER A 740 27.84 -43.67 -6.90
C SER A 740 28.86 -44.78 -6.67
N SER A 741 29.90 -44.80 -7.50
CA SER A 741 31.04 -45.70 -7.39
C SER A 741 31.91 -45.28 -6.21
N ALA A 742 32.05 -46.16 -5.22
CA ALA A 742 33.15 -46.14 -4.27
C ALA A 742 34.50 -46.29 -5.01
N PRO A 743 35.58 -45.63 -4.57
CA PRO A 743 36.93 -46.07 -4.89
C PRO A 743 37.51 -46.87 -3.72
N GLU A 744 37.84 -48.13 -4.01
CA GLU A 744 38.74 -48.98 -3.23
C GLU A 744 40.21 -48.49 -3.33
N PRO A 745 41.09 -48.97 -2.42
CA PRO A 745 42.37 -48.34 -2.10
C PRO A 745 43.55 -48.85 -2.95
N SER A 746 44.71 -48.20 -2.74
CA SER A 746 46.07 -48.70 -2.98
C SER A 746 46.68 -48.43 -4.36
N ARG A 747 47.44 -47.32 -4.46
CA ARG A 747 48.71 -47.29 -5.23
C ARG A 747 49.77 -46.50 -4.47
N THR A 748 50.81 -47.21 -4.07
CA THR A 748 52.09 -46.72 -3.58
C THR A 748 52.78 -45.91 -4.68
N PRO A 749 53.17 -44.64 -4.46
CA PRO A 749 54.07 -43.95 -5.36
C PRO A 749 55.53 -44.24 -5.01
N GLU A 750 56.30 -44.50 -6.05
CA GLU A 750 57.76 -44.64 -6.05
C GLU A 750 58.46 -43.46 -5.36
N VAL A 751 59.55 -43.78 -4.68
CA VAL A 751 60.54 -42.84 -4.14
C VAL A 751 61.26 -42.16 -5.29
N PRO A 752 61.15 -40.82 -5.48
CA PRO A 752 62.05 -40.09 -6.36
C PRO A 752 63.34 -39.75 -5.60
N GLU A 753 64.45 -39.89 -6.30
CA GLU A 753 65.80 -39.55 -5.85
C GLU A 753 65.90 -38.12 -5.31
N ARG A 754 66.73 -37.94 -4.27
CA ARG A 754 67.08 -36.65 -3.66
C ARG A 754 67.54 -35.63 -4.71
N PRO A 755 66.85 -34.49 -4.87
CA PRO A 755 67.40 -33.33 -5.54
C PRO A 755 68.40 -32.63 -4.62
N VAL A 756 69.54 -32.26 -5.20
CA VAL A 756 70.57 -31.40 -4.60
C VAL A 756 69.94 -30.05 -4.23
N GLU A 757 70.11 -29.63 -2.99
CA GLU A 757 69.57 -28.39 -2.41
C GLU A 757 70.20 -27.16 -3.11
N PRO A 758 69.43 -26.38 -3.91
CA PRO A 758 69.93 -25.14 -4.46
C PRO A 758 69.96 -24.07 -3.37
N VAL A 759 71.05 -23.32 -3.32
CA VAL A 759 71.25 -22.12 -2.50
C VAL A 759 70.00 -21.23 -2.58
N PRO A 760 69.38 -20.79 -1.46
CA PRO A 760 68.18 -19.97 -1.50
C PRO A 760 68.49 -18.65 -2.20
N ALA A 761 67.88 -18.45 -3.37
CA ALA A 761 67.82 -17.16 -4.02
C ALA A 761 67.20 -16.13 -3.04
N PRO A 762 67.62 -14.86 -3.08
CA PRO A 762 67.03 -13.82 -2.23
C PRO A 762 65.51 -13.83 -2.41
N VAL A 763 64.77 -13.91 -1.30
CA VAL A 763 63.30 -13.83 -1.29
C VAL A 763 62.92 -12.45 -1.80
N VAL A 764 62.58 -12.36 -3.08
CA VAL A 764 62.12 -11.13 -3.72
C VAL A 764 60.77 -10.79 -3.09
N ASP A 765 60.66 -9.61 -2.47
CA ASP A 765 59.39 -9.09 -1.97
C ASP A 765 58.39 -8.99 -3.13
N PRO A 766 57.32 -9.80 -3.13
CA PRO A 766 56.40 -9.88 -4.26
C PRO A 766 55.67 -8.56 -4.50
N TYR A 767 55.46 -7.74 -3.45
CA TYR A 767 54.84 -6.41 -3.60
C TYR A 767 55.81 -5.39 -4.18
N ALA A 768 57.11 -5.49 -3.87
CA ALA A 768 58.11 -4.64 -4.49
C ALA A 768 58.23 -4.94 -6.00
N ALA A 769 58.17 -6.22 -6.39
CA ALA A 769 58.13 -6.63 -7.79
C ALA A 769 56.87 -6.10 -8.49
N LEU A 770 55.71 -6.17 -7.82
CA LEU A 770 54.45 -5.60 -8.30
C LEU A 770 54.56 -4.07 -8.50
N GLY A 771 55.18 -3.38 -7.52
CA GLY A 771 55.41 -1.95 -7.56
C GLY A 771 56.25 -1.50 -8.76
N VAL A 772 57.33 -2.23 -9.07
CA VAL A 772 58.15 -1.97 -10.26
C VAL A 772 57.38 -2.23 -11.54
N ARG A 773 56.59 -3.33 -11.59
CA ARG A 773 55.86 -3.74 -12.80
C ARG A 773 54.78 -2.74 -13.22
N PHE A 774 54.03 -2.19 -12.26
CA PHE A 774 52.92 -1.28 -12.52
C PHE A 774 53.23 0.20 -12.20
N GLY A 775 54.47 0.52 -11.86
CA GLY A 775 54.87 1.90 -11.53
C GLY A 775 54.19 2.45 -10.27
N LEU A 776 53.94 1.60 -9.28
CA LEU A 776 53.23 1.98 -8.07
C LEU A 776 54.09 2.88 -7.18
N SER A 777 53.46 3.86 -6.52
CA SER A 777 54.15 4.66 -5.52
C SER A 777 54.60 3.78 -4.33
N PRO A 778 55.71 4.12 -3.65
CA PRO A 778 56.14 3.39 -2.46
C PRO A 778 55.05 3.27 -1.39
N ASP A 779 54.17 4.28 -1.28
CA ASP A 779 53.06 4.29 -0.33
C ASP A 779 51.99 3.26 -0.70
N VAL A 780 51.61 3.15 -1.97
CA VAL A 780 50.67 2.12 -2.46
C VAL A 780 51.24 0.72 -2.23
N VAL A 781 52.54 0.50 -2.52
CA VAL A 781 53.21 -0.78 -2.27
C VAL A 781 53.21 -1.12 -0.78
N ALA A 782 53.49 -0.14 0.09
CA ALA A 782 53.47 -0.33 1.53
C ALA A 782 52.06 -0.68 2.03
N VAL A 783 51.03 0.02 1.57
CA VAL A 783 49.63 -0.25 1.93
C VAL A 783 49.21 -1.66 1.50
N LEU A 784 49.51 -2.07 0.26
CA LEU A 784 49.18 -3.42 -0.22
C LEU A 784 49.88 -4.50 0.61
N ARG A 785 51.14 -4.28 0.97
CA ARG A 785 51.94 -5.19 1.80
C ARG A 785 51.38 -5.27 3.23
N ASP A 786 51.11 -4.13 3.85
CA ASP A 786 50.66 -4.03 5.24
C ASP A 786 49.23 -4.59 5.42
N ALA A 787 48.39 -4.44 4.41
CA ALA A 787 47.05 -5.03 4.37
C ALA A 787 47.04 -6.55 4.14
N GLY A 788 48.20 -7.16 3.82
CA GLY A 788 48.28 -8.59 3.49
C GLY A 788 47.49 -8.95 2.22
N SER A 789 47.50 -8.06 1.23
CA SER A 789 46.72 -8.22 -0.01
C SER A 789 47.14 -9.47 -0.79
N ASP A 790 46.21 -10.19 -1.40
CA ASP A 790 46.59 -11.22 -2.36
C ASP A 790 47.26 -10.56 -3.58
N VAL A 791 48.58 -10.76 -3.72
CA VAL A 791 49.40 -10.16 -4.77
C VAL A 791 48.89 -10.54 -6.16
N VAL A 792 48.36 -11.75 -6.32
CA VAL A 792 47.84 -12.23 -7.61
C VAL A 792 46.55 -11.48 -7.96
N VAL A 793 45.68 -11.25 -6.98
CA VAL A 793 44.44 -10.47 -7.17
C VAL A 793 44.77 -9.00 -7.48
N ALA A 794 45.68 -8.40 -6.71
CA ALA A 794 46.12 -7.02 -6.94
C ALA A 794 46.76 -6.87 -8.32
N GLU A 795 47.57 -7.83 -8.75
CA GLU A 795 48.15 -7.86 -10.10
C GLU A 795 47.09 -7.92 -11.21
N ARG A 796 46.07 -8.76 -11.06
CA ARG A 796 44.97 -8.82 -12.04
C ARG A 796 44.21 -7.50 -12.14
N LEU A 797 43.87 -6.90 -11.00
CA LEU A 797 43.19 -5.60 -10.94
C LEU A 797 43.99 -4.51 -11.65
N LEU A 798 45.28 -4.39 -11.32
CA LEU A 798 46.18 -3.42 -11.94
C LEU A 798 46.36 -3.68 -13.44
N SER A 799 46.40 -4.95 -13.86
CA SER A 799 46.48 -5.34 -15.28
C SER A 799 45.23 -4.96 -16.07
N ARG A 800 44.05 -4.92 -15.43
CA ARG A 800 42.81 -4.39 -16.03
C ARG A 800 42.74 -2.86 -16.03
N GLY A 801 43.75 -2.19 -15.50
CA GLY A 801 43.82 -0.73 -15.43
C GLY A 801 43.04 -0.12 -14.27
N VAL A 802 42.68 -0.90 -13.25
CA VAL A 802 42.06 -0.37 -12.03
C VAL A 802 43.07 0.53 -11.31
N ASP A 803 42.61 1.71 -10.89
CA ASP A 803 43.46 2.69 -10.22
C ASP A 803 44.20 2.08 -9.00
N PRO A 804 45.54 2.19 -8.94
CA PRO A 804 46.30 1.57 -7.86
C PRO A 804 45.95 2.07 -6.46
N GLU A 805 45.53 3.33 -6.32
CA GLU A 805 45.09 3.84 -5.02
C GLU A 805 43.80 3.12 -4.58
N ARG A 806 42.85 2.90 -5.50
CA ARG A 806 41.65 2.10 -5.19
C ARG A 806 41.94 0.65 -4.84
N VAL A 807 42.88 -0.01 -5.53
CA VAL A 807 43.33 -1.36 -5.16
C VAL A 807 43.90 -1.37 -3.74
N ALA A 808 44.73 -0.39 -3.40
CA ALA A 808 45.29 -0.25 -2.05
C ALA A 808 44.21 0.07 -1.00
N LEU A 809 43.25 0.95 -1.30
CA LEU A 809 42.14 1.29 -0.42
C LEU A 809 41.23 0.08 -0.16
N ALA A 810 40.92 -0.70 -1.20
CA ALA A 810 40.13 -1.94 -1.07
C ALA A 810 40.79 -2.90 -0.08
N SER A 811 42.09 -3.15 -0.25
CA SER A 811 42.86 -3.98 0.65
C SER A 811 42.91 -3.44 2.07
N ALA A 812 43.22 -2.15 2.24
CA ALA A 812 43.45 -1.55 3.56
C ALA A 812 42.18 -1.44 4.39
N TYR A 813 41.07 -1.00 3.79
CA TYR A 813 39.84 -0.68 4.52
C TYR A 813 38.81 -1.80 4.49
N ARG A 814 38.88 -2.70 3.51
CA ARG A 814 37.88 -3.77 3.29
C ARG A 814 38.51 -5.17 3.31
N GLY A 815 39.82 -5.26 3.50
CA GLY A 815 40.54 -6.53 3.64
C GLY A 815 40.54 -7.40 2.38
N PRO A 816 40.91 -8.69 2.51
CA PRO A 816 40.94 -9.63 1.39
C PRO A 816 39.59 -9.77 0.68
N THR A 817 38.48 -9.72 1.42
CA THR A 817 37.12 -9.80 0.87
C THR A 817 36.80 -8.63 -0.05
N GLY A 818 37.14 -7.40 0.36
CA GLY A 818 36.91 -6.22 -0.48
C GLY A 818 37.74 -6.22 -1.75
N LEU A 819 39.00 -6.66 -1.66
CA LEU A 819 39.87 -6.81 -2.82
C LEU A 819 39.36 -7.88 -3.80
N ALA A 820 38.94 -9.05 -3.29
CA ALA A 820 38.37 -10.12 -4.10
C ALA A 820 37.05 -9.69 -4.78
N LEU A 821 36.19 -8.97 -4.07
CA LEU A 821 34.95 -8.45 -4.65
C LEU A 821 35.23 -7.41 -5.74
N LEU A 822 36.19 -6.51 -5.53
CA LEU A 822 36.62 -5.55 -6.57
C LEU A 822 37.13 -6.28 -7.83
N ASP A 823 37.87 -7.38 -7.64
CA ASP A 823 38.36 -8.23 -8.72
C ASP A 823 37.22 -8.79 -9.57
N VAL A 824 36.23 -9.40 -8.91
CA VAL A 824 35.08 -10.00 -9.59
C VAL A 824 34.20 -8.94 -10.28
N LEU A 825 33.98 -7.79 -9.65
CA LEU A 825 33.17 -6.71 -10.24
C LEU A 825 33.82 -6.14 -11.51
N THR A 826 35.12 -5.87 -11.45
CA THR A 826 35.86 -5.34 -12.62
C THR A 826 36.04 -6.40 -13.70
N GLU A 827 36.16 -7.68 -13.35
CA GLU A 827 36.12 -8.80 -14.30
C GLU A 827 34.76 -8.93 -14.99
N ALA A 828 33.67 -8.68 -14.27
CA ALA A 828 32.30 -8.65 -14.81
C ALA A 828 31.98 -7.39 -15.63
N GLY A 829 32.97 -6.53 -15.91
CA GLY A 829 32.79 -5.31 -16.72
C GLY A 829 32.15 -4.14 -15.99
N ILE A 830 31.94 -4.23 -14.67
CA ILE A 830 31.36 -3.12 -13.89
C ILE A 830 32.35 -1.94 -13.86
N PRO A 831 31.92 -0.72 -14.24
CA PRO A 831 32.79 0.44 -14.23
C PRO A 831 33.43 0.66 -12.86
N GLU A 832 34.72 1.01 -12.85
CA GLU A 832 35.53 1.07 -11.63
C GLU A 832 34.88 1.91 -10.49
N GLY A 833 34.24 3.03 -10.83
CA GLY A 833 33.52 3.86 -9.86
C GLY A 833 32.33 3.16 -9.21
N ALA A 834 31.54 2.42 -9.99
CA ALA A 834 30.43 1.63 -9.48
C ALA A 834 30.94 0.38 -8.73
N ALA A 835 32.00 -0.26 -9.22
CA ALA A 835 32.63 -1.40 -8.55
C ALA A 835 33.13 -1.00 -7.15
N TRP A 836 33.73 0.18 -7.01
CA TRP A 836 34.11 0.72 -5.71
C TRP A 836 32.91 0.96 -4.79
N GLN A 837 31.83 1.55 -5.30
CA GLN A 837 30.60 1.75 -4.51
C GLN A 837 30.00 0.43 -4.02
N PHE A 838 30.01 -0.62 -4.84
CA PHE A 838 29.60 -1.96 -4.42
C PHE A 838 30.48 -2.51 -3.30
N VAL A 839 31.81 -2.39 -3.42
CA VAL A 839 32.75 -2.82 -2.37
C VAL A 839 32.53 -2.04 -1.07
N ASP A 840 32.34 -0.73 -1.19
CA ASP A 840 32.17 0.18 -0.06
C ASP A 840 30.85 -0.06 0.70
N GLY A 841 29.76 -0.36 -0.02
CA GLY A 841 28.47 -0.65 0.59
C GLY A 841 28.32 -2.11 1.05
N ALA A 842 28.71 -3.08 0.21
CA ALA A 842 28.38 -4.49 0.44
C ALA A 842 29.26 -5.16 1.51
N VAL A 843 30.54 -4.80 1.61
CA VAL A 843 31.45 -5.43 2.58
C VAL A 843 31.06 -5.09 4.02
N PRO A 844 30.81 -3.81 4.40
CA PRO A 844 30.36 -3.48 5.76
C PRO A 844 29.00 -4.10 6.13
N MET A 845 28.12 -4.30 5.14
CA MET A 845 26.81 -4.95 5.34
C MET A 845 26.89 -6.48 5.39
N GLY A 846 28.06 -7.08 5.17
CA GLY A 846 28.22 -8.54 5.10
C GLY A 846 27.55 -9.18 3.87
N ARG A 847 27.35 -8.40 2.80
CA ARG A 847 26.65 -8.80 1.56
C ARG A 847 27.57 -9.04 0.36
N ALA A 848 28.87 -9.13 0.61
CA ALA A 848 29.87 -9.27 -0.46
C ALA A 848 29.62 -10.51 -1.32
N GLY A 849 29.20 -11.64 -0.72
CA GLY A 849 28.95 -12.89 -1.43
C GLY A 849 27.75 -12.82 -2.38
N GLU A 850 26.65 -12.16 -1.97
CA GLU A 850 25.49 -11.95 -2.84
C GLU A 850 25.82 -11.02 -4.01
N VAL A 851 26.51 -9.91 -3.75
CA VAL A 851 26.94 -8.97 -4.81
C VAL A 851 27.90 -9.66 -5.78
N GLU A 852 28.81 -10.48 -5.30
CA GLU A 852 29.70 -11.30 -6.14
C GLU A 852 28.89 -12.25 -7.04
N ALA A 853 27.88 -12.94 -6.49
CA ALA A 853 27.02 -13.83 -7.27
C ALA A 853 26.23 -13.07 -8.36
N PHE A 854 25.78 -11.85 -8.08
CA PHE A 854 25.11 -10.99 -9.06
C PHE A 854 26.04 -10.43 -10.13
N ALA A 855 27.29 -10.11 -9.77
CA ALA A 855 28.30 -9.73 -10.73
C ALA A 855 28.55 -10.88 -11.73
N ARG A 856 28.75 -12.10 -11.22
CA ARG A 856 28.99 -13.30 -12.04
C ARG A 856 27.82 -13.69 -12.96
N SER A 857 26.58 -13.41 -12.56
CA SER A 857 25.39 -13.64 -13.40
C SER A 857 25.07 -12.50 -14.38
N GLY A 858 25.88 -11.43 -14.36
CA GLY A 858 25.65 -10.20 -15.13
C GLY A 858 24.42 -9.40 -14.68
N ALA A 859 23.82 -9.72 -13.53
CA ALA A 859 22.65 -9.01 -13.02
C ALA A 859 22.98 -7.57 -12.64
N LEU A 860 24.15 -7.32 -12.04
CA LEU A 860 24.55 -5.95 -11.66
C LEU A 860 24.68 -5.04 -12.88
N GLU A 861 25.33 -5.50 -13.95
CA GLU A 861 25.49 -4.74 -15.20
C GLU A 861 24.13 -4.35 -15.78
N ARG A 862 23.20 -5.30 -15.90
CA ARG A 862 21.85 -5.04 -16.40
C ARG A 862 21.06 -4.06 -15.53
N LEU A 863 21.20 -4.16 -14.21
CA LEU A 863 20.51 -3.26 -13.27
C LEU A 863 21.09 -1.84 -13.32
N LEU A 864 22.42 -1.71 -13.48
CA LEU A 864 23.08 -0.43 -13.72
C LEU A 864 22.61 0.21 -15.03
N ASP A 865 22.58 -0.57 -16.12
CA ASP A 865 22.09 -0.13 -17.44
C ASP A 865 20.62 0.30 -17.40
N ALA A 866 19.82 -0.33 -16.53
CA ALA A 866 18.43 0.03 -16.28
C ALA A 866 18.25 1.27 -15.38
N GLY A 867 19.35 1.92 -14.98
CA GLY A 867 19.37 3.18 -14.25
C GLY A 867 19.30 3.04 -12.73
N LEU A 868 19.55 1.86 -12.16
CA LEU A 868 19.79 1.71 -10.72
C LEU A 868 21.27 1.94 -10.43
N ASP A 869 21.61 2.85 -9.52
CA ASP A 869 23.00 3.01 -9.09
C ASP A 869 23.46 1.88 -8.14
N ALA A 870 24.79 1.76 -7.97
CA ALA A 870 25.39 0.69 -7.17
C ALA A 870 24.94 0.74 -5.70
N GLU A 871 24.84 1.93 -5.11
CA GLU A 871 24.37 2.12 -3.73
C GLU A 871 22.94 1.58 -3.56
N ARG A 872 22.05 1.93 -4.48
CA ARG A 872 20.67 1.45 -4.48
C ARG A 872 20.59 -0.06 -4.63
N ILE A 873 21.41 -0.66 -5.50
CA ILE A 873 21.42 -2.12 -5.67
C ILE A 873 21.90 -2.81 -4.38
N VAL A 874 22.94 -2.30 -3.71
CA VAL A 874 23.40 -2.83 -2.40
C VAL A 874 22.28 -2.75 -1.36
N LEU A 875 21.59 -1.60 -1.27
CA LEU A 875 20.44 -1.46 -0.36
C LEU A 875 19.32 -2.44 -0.68
N LEU A 876 19.07 -2.74 -1.96
CA LEU A 876 18.09 -3.76 -2.35
C LEU A 876 18.52 -5.17 -1.95
N VAL A 877 19.82 -5.50 -2.03
CA VAL A 877 20.35 -6.79 -1.54
C VAL A 877 20.09 -6.93 -0.04
N ASP A 878 20.26 -5.87 0.73
CA ASP A 878 20.00 -5.90 2.17
C ASP A 878 18.50 -5.95 2.50
N ASP A 879 17.70 -5.07 1.90
CA ASP A 879 16.26 -4.96 2.13
C ASP A 879 15.49 -6.19 1.65
N LEU A 880 15.76 -6.66 0.44
CA LEU A 880 14.96 -7.68 -0.24
C LEU A 880 15.62 -9.07 -0.24
N GLY A 881 16.90 -9.15 0.13
CA GLY A 881 17.69 -10.37 -0.01
C GLY A 881 17.97 -10.73 -1.48
N ALA A 882 18.72 -11.81 -1.67
CA ALA A 882 19.14 -12.23 -3.00
C ALA A 882 17.96 -12.50 -3.96
N ARG A 883 16.95 -13.25 -3.51
CA ARG A 883 15.76 -13.56 -4.33
C ARG A 883 15.02 -12.29 -4.79
N GLY A 884 14.93 -11.27 -3.93
CA GLY A 884 14.27 -10.03 -4.29
C GLY A 884 15.00 -9.29 -5.40
N VAL A 885 16.33 -9.25 -5.37
CA VAL A 885 17.14 -8.66 -6.46
C VAL A 885 17.04 -9.47 -7.75
N GLU A 886 16.96 -10.80 -7.67
CA GLU A 886 16.70 -11.66 -8.83
C GLU A 886 15.34 -11.38 -9.48
N VAL A 887 14.30 -11.09 -8.68
CA VAL A 887 13.00 -10.64 -9.19
C VAL A 887 13.14 -9.32 -9.95
N VAL A 888 13.87 -8.36 -9.38
CA VAL A 888 14.09 -7.06 -10.02
C VAL A 888 14.82 -7.23 -11.35
N ASP A 889 15.91 -8.00 -11.40
CA ASP A 889 16.65 -8.29 -12.64
C ASP A 889 15.78 -9.03 -13.67
N ALA A 890 15.01 -10.04 -13.25
CA ALA A 890 14.14 -10.79 -14.15
C ALA A 890 13.04 -9.90 -14.78
N LEU A 891 12.45 -8.99 -14.00
CA LEU A 891 11.45 -8.04 -14.49
C LEU A 891 12.05 -7.00 -15.43
N VAL A 892 13.23 -6.45 -15.09
CA VAL A 892 13.97 -5.52 -15.94
C VAL A 892 14.29 -6.17 -17.29
N ARG A 893 14.75 -7.42 -17.27
CA ARG A 893 14.99 -8.22 -18.48
C ARG A 893 13.70 -8.47 -19.28
N GLY A 894 12.56 -8.58 -18.59
CA GLY A 894 11.23 -8.65 -19.18
C GLY A 894 10.67 -7.30 -19.69
N GLY A 895 11.47 -6.23 -19.70
CA GLY A 895 11.10 -4.91 -20.20
C GLY A 895 10.35 -4.03 -19.19
N VAL A 896 10.29 -4.43 -17.91
CA VAL A 896 9.69 -3.60 -16.85
C VAL A 896 10.69 -2.54 -16.39
N GLN A 897 10.24 -1.30 -16.23
CA GLN A 897 11.10 -0.23 -15.71
C GLN A 897 11.64 -0.60 -14.31
N ALA A 898 12.92 -0.36 -14.05
CA ALA A 898 13.58 -0.79 -12.81
C ALA A 898 12.85 -0.32 -11.53
N LYS A 899 12.35 0.92 -11.51
CA LYS A 899 11.54 1.43 -10.39
C LYS A 899 10.27 0.60 -10.15
N VAL A 900 9.58 0.21 -11.22
CA VAL A 900 8.37 -0.64 -11.15
C VAL A 900 8.74 -2.06 -10.69
N ALA A 901 9.87 -2.59 -11.15
CA ALA A 901 10.37 -3.90 -10.72
C ALA A 901 10.69 -3.93 -9.21
N VAL A 902 11.32 -2.87 -8.67
CA VAL A 902 11.56 -2.69 -7.24
C VAL A 902 10.25 -2.59 -6.44
N ASP A 903 9.26 -1.85 -6.96
CA ASP A 903 7.92 -1.77 -6.34
C ASP A 903 7.24 -3.15 -6.29
N VAL A 904 7.35 -3.95 -7.35
CA VAL A 904 6.83 -5.33 -7.41
C VAL A 904 7.47 -6.22 -6.35
N ALA A 905 8.80 -6.21 -6.23
CA ALA A 905 9.49 -7.03 -5.23
C ALA A 905 9.12 -6.64 -3.79
N ASN A 906 8.98 -5.33 -3.52
CA ASN A 906 8.50 -4.83 -2.22
C ASN A 906 7.05 -5.25 -1.92
N LEU A 907 6.16 -5.13 -2.90
CA LEU A 907 4.77 -5.56 -2.75
C LEU A 907 4.66 -7.07 -2.53
N ALA A 908 5.44 -7.87 -3.26
CA ALA A 908 5.50 -9.33 -3.11
C ALA A 908 5.88 -9.73 -1.67
N ARG A 909 6.91 -9.08 -1.10
CA ARG A 909 7.28 -9.25 0.31
C ARG A 909 6.15 -8.84 1.26
N ALA A 910 5.51 -7.69 1.00
CA ALA A 910 4.46 -7.15 1.87
C ALA A 910 3.19 -8.03 1.91
N VAL A 911 2.84 -8.69 0.80
CA VAL A 911 1.68 -9.60 0.75
C VAL A 911 2.02 -11.06 1.06
N GLY A 912 3.28 -11.36 1.39
CA GLY A 912 3.74 -12.72 1.70
C GLY A 912 3.79 -13.65 0.48
N ALA A 913 4.02 -13.11 -0.72
CA ALA A 913 4.07 -13.86 -1.99
C ALA A 913 5.43 -13.76 -2.71
N ALA A 914 6.51 -13.57 -1.94
CA ALA A 914 7.85 -13.37 -2.49
C ALA A 914 8.34 -14.59 -3.29
N ASP A 915 8.04 -15.80 -2.84
CA ASP A 915 8.47 -17.04 -3.49
C ASP A 915 7.70 -17.31 -4.79
N GLU A 916 6.41 -17.04 -4.82
CA GLU A 916 5.56 -17.14 -6.00
C GLU A 916 6.00 -16.14 -7.07
N VAL A 917 6.22 -14.88 -6.69
CA VAL A 917 6.69 -13.84 -7.60
C VAL A 917 8.09 -14.14 -8.11
N HIS A 918 8.97 -14.63 -7.26
CA HIS A 918 10.31 -15.07 -7.68
C HIS A 918 10.23 -16.18 -8.71
N ARG A 919 9.47 -17.26 -8.44
CA ARG A 919 9.27 -18.37 -9.37
C ARG A 919 8.66 -17.90 -10.69
N LEU A 920 7.61 -17.08 -10.62
CA LEU A 920 6.89 -16.58 -11.79
C LEU A 920 7.78 -15.72 -12.69
N THR A 921 8.54 -14.78 -12.11
CA THR A 921 9.37 -13.84 -12.87
C THR A 921 10.66 -14.49 -13.41
N THR A 922 11.33 -15.32 -12.61
CA THR A 922 12.58 -15.99 -13.01
C THR A 922 12.36 -17.14 -14.00
N SER A 923 11.14 -17.67 -14.11
CA SER A 923 10.80 -18.68 -15.14
C SER A 923 11.00 -18.18 -16.58
N GLY A 924 10.97 -16.87 -16.81
CA GLY A 924 10.96 -16.26 -18.16
C GLY A 924 9.69 -16.54 -18.95
N ASN A 925 8.67 -17.14 -18.32
CA ASN A 925 7.45 -17.61 -18.96
C ASN A 925 6.24 -16.69 -18.72
N LEU A 926 6.37 -15.64 -17.90
CA LEU A 926 5.32 -14.63 -17.74
C LEU A 926 5.30 -13.69 -18.96
N GLU A 927 4.22 -13.73 -19.74
CA GLU A 927 4.04 -12.95 -20.97
C GLU A 927 3.97 -11.44 -20.70
N ASN A 928 3.30 -11.04 -19.61
CA ASN A 928 2.97 -9.65 -19.32
C ASN A 928 3.48 -9.19 -17.94
N PRO A 929 4.81 -9.17 -17.71
CA PRO A 929 5.40 -8.89 -16.39
C PRO A 929 5.02 -7.52 -15.80
N ALA A 930 4.68 -6.54 -16.64
CA ALA A 930 4.23 -5.22 -16.18
C ALA A 930 2.90 -5.25 -15.40
N SER A 931 2.03 -6.24 -15.64
CA SER A 931 0.73 -6.37 -14.93
C SER A 931 0.90 -6.77 -13.47
N LEU A 932 2.03 -7.36 -13.11
CA LEU A 932 2.23 -7.96 -11.79
C LEU A 932 2.12 -6.93 -10.65
N ARG A 933 2.49 -5.67 -10.88
CA ARG A 933 2.33 -4.59 -9.89
C ARG A 933 0.87 -4.38 -9.52
N ALA A 934 -0.01 -4.18 -10.51
CA ALA A 934 -1.42 -3.93 -10.28
C ALA A 934 -2.06 -5.14 -9.59
N PHE A 935 -1.71 -6.35 -10.04
CA PHE A 935 -2.20 -7.59 -9.45
C PHE A 935 -1.80 -7.75 -7.97
N LEU A 936 -0.55 -7.42 -7.60
CA LEU A 936 -0.12 -7.45 -6.20
C LEU A 936 -0.77 -6.36 -5.34
N GLN A 937 -1.12 -5.21 -5.92
CA GLN A 937 -1.92 -4.19 -5.24
C GLN A 937 -3.33 -4.69 -4.93
N ASP A 938 -3.94 -5.43 -5.86
CA ASP A 938 -5.24 -6.07 -5.66
C ASP A 938 -5.18 -7.15 -4.58
N ILE A 939 -4.12 -7.97 -4.56
CA ILE A 939 -3.88 -8.94 -3.46
C ILE A 939 -3.78 -8.21 -2.12
N ARG A 940 -3.03 -7.11 -2.05
CA ARG A 940 -2.88 -6.33 -0.81
C ARG A 940 -4.22 -5.78 -0.34
N ALA A 941 -5.05 -5.27 -1.26
CA ALA A 941 -6.41 -4.82 -0.94
C ALA A 941 -7.30 -5.97 -0.48
N GLU A 942 -7.19 -7.15 -1.11
CA GLU A 942 -7.97 -8.33 -0.76
C GLU A 942 -7.64 -8.86 0.65
N LEU A 943 -6.35 -8.87 1.00
CA LEU A 943 -5.86 -9.29 2.32
C LEU A 943 -6.21 -8.29 3.44
N ALA A 944 -6.50 -7.03 3.11
CA ALA A 944 -6.92 -6.01 4.08
C ALA A 944 -8.39 -6.16 4.52
N ASN A 945 -9.20 -6.96 3.80
CA ASN A 945 -10.59 -7.23 4.16
C ASN A 945 -10.70 -8.02 5.48
N ARG A 946 -11.86 -7.95 6.14
CA ARG A 946 -12.17 -8.74 7.35
C ARG A 946 -13.45 -9.56 7.16
N PRO A 947 -13.36 -10.91 7.01
CA PRO A 947 -12.14 -11.71 7.01
C PRO A 947 -11.27 -11.49 5.75
N PRO A 948 -9.95 -11.73 5.80
CA PRO A 948 -9.07 -11.61 4.65
C PRO A 948 -9.53 -12.53 3.53
N ALA A 949 -9.72 -11.97 2.33
CA ALA A 949 -9.98 -12.77 1.14
C ALA A 949 -8.64 -13.12 0.47
N ARG A 950 -8.56 -14.29 -0.17
CA ARG A 950 -7.30 -14.88 -0.69
C ARG A 950 -7.38 -15.33 -2.14
N GLY A 951 -8.44 -14.97 -2.87
CA GLY A 951 -8.70 -15.35 -4.26
C GLY A 951 -7.56 -15.00 -5.22
N LYS A 952 -7.12 -13.75 -5.25
CA LYS A 952 -6.02 -13.31 -6.11
C LYS A 952 -4.68 -13.89 -5.68
N LEU A 953 -4.46 -14.10 -4.38
CA LEU A 953 -3.24 -14.78 -3.89
C LEU A 953 -3.19 -16.24 -4.35
N THR A 954 -4.30 -16.98 -4.27
CA THR A 954 -4.37 -18.35 -4.79
C THR A 954 -4.22 -18.40 -6.32
N THR A 955 -4.69 -17.36 -7.02
CA THR A 955 -4.46 -17.22 -8.48
C THR A 955 -2.97 -17.01 -8.78
N LEU A 956 -2.27 -16.18 -7.98
CA LEU A 956 -0.82 -15.97 -8.09
C LEU A 956 -0.03 -17.26 -7.87
N GLN A 957 -0.45 -18.08 -6.91
CA GLN A 957 0.16 -19.39 -6.64
C GLN A 957 -0.02 -20.33 -7.83
N ASP A 958 -1.24 -20.44 -8.38
CA ASP A 958 -1.52 -21.32 -9.52
C ASP A 958 -0.75 -20.90 -10.78
N ILE A 959 -0.71 -19.60 -11.09
CA ILE A 959 0.04 -19.12 -12.26
C ILE A 959 1.55 -19.29 -12.06
N ALA A 960 2.08 -19.09 -10.85
CA ALA A 960 3.49 -19.34 -10.56
C ALA A 960 3.87 -20.80 -10.79
N ASP A 961 3.02 -21.75 -10.39
CA ASP A 961 3.23 -23.17 -10.64
C ASP A 961 3.11 -23.52 -12.13
N ARG A 962 2.14 -22.96 -12.85
CA ARG A 962 2.01 -23.15 -14.31
C ARG A 962 3.18 -22.56 -15.09
N SER A 963 3.73 -21.44 -14.65
CA SER A 963 4.88 -20.79 -15.28
C SER A 963 6.13 -21.68 -15.32
N THR A 964 6.22 -22.68 -14.44
CA THR A 964 7.33 -23.67 -14.48
C THR A 964 7.21 -24.66 -15.64
N ARG A 965 5.99 -24.84 -16.20
CA ARG A 965 5.69 -25.82 -17.26
C ARG A 965 5.53 -25.18 -18.63
N GLY A 966 5.25 -23.89 -18.70
CA GLY A 966 5.05 -23.20 -19.97
C GLY A 966 4.73 -21.73 -19.80
N ARG A 967 4.61 -21.04 -20.94
CA ARG A 967 4.28 -19.61 -21.00
C ARG A 967 2.87 -19.35 -20.45
N VAL A 968 2.73 -18.32 -19.62
CA VAL A 968 1.49 -17.90 -18.97
C VAL A 968 1.29 -16.40 -19.05
N ALA A 969 0.04 -15.95 -19.01
CA ALA A 969 -0.32 -14.54 -18.88
C ALA A 969 -1.29 -14.33 -17.72
N LEU A 970 -1.13 -13.20 -17.03
CA LEU A 970 -1.93 -12.81 -15.87
C LEU A 970 -3.00 -11.81 -16.30
N GLU A 971 -4.28 -12.13 -16.07
CA GLU A 971 -5.48 -11.33 -16.42
C GLU A 971 -5.74 -11.09 -17.91
N TRP A 972 -4.70 -10.88 -18.72
CA TRP A 972 -4.80 -10.63 -20.15
C TRP A 972 -3.56 -11.10 -20.90
N SER A 973 -3.74 -11.40 -22.19
CA SER A 973 -2.64 -11.77 -23.10
C SER A 973 -2.44 -10.69 -24.17
N THR A 974 -1.18 -10.42 -24.50
CA THR A 974 -0.74 -9.57 -25.62
C THR A 974 -0.60 -10.35 -26.93
N GLU A 975 -0.35 -11.65 -26.87
CA GLU A 975 -0.19 -12.56 -28.01
C GLU A 975 -1.51 -13.20 -28.41
N ALA A 976 -2.25 -13.73 -27.43
CA ALA A 976 -3.54 -14.36 -27.69
C ALA A 976 -4.63 -13.30 -27.94
N ARG A 977 -5.54 -13.64 -28.85
CA ARG A 977 -6.62 -12.77 -29.31
C ARG A 977 -7.93 -13.53 -29.26
N THR A 978 -9.00 -12.80 -29.04
CA THR A 978 -10.37 -13.28 -29.21
C THR A 978 -10.66 -13.56 -30.69
N ALA A 979 -11.79 -14.21 -30.99
CA ALA A 979 -12.14 -14.54 -32.38
C ALA A 979 -12.31 -13.30 -33.28
N ASP A 980 -12.68 -12.16 -32.69
CA ASP A 980 -12.81 -10.86 -33.34
C ASP A 980 -11.54 -10.00 -33.28
N GLY A 981 -10.40 -10.57 -32.86
CA GLY A 981 -9.09 -9.90 -32.87
C GLY A 981 -8.87 -8.88 -31.74
N ARG A 982 -9.78 -8.80 -30.76
CA ARG A 982 -9.58 -8.00 -29.53
C ARG A 982 -8.61 -8.69 -28.57
N ARG A 983 -8.14 -7.93 -27.58
CA ARG A 983 -7.33 -8.46 -26.48
C ARG A 983 -8.14 -9.48 -25.69
N SER A 984 -7.56 -10.64 -25.42
CA SER A 984 -8.20 -11.66 -24.59
C SER A 984 -7.82 -11.52 -23.12
N GLY A 985 -8.73 -11.94 -22.23
CA GLY A 985 -8.56 -11.93 -20.78
C GLY A 985 -9.25 -13.09 -20.07
N ALA A 986 -8.63 -13.50 -18.98
CA ALA A 986 -9.06 -14.47 -17.96
C ALA A 986 -8.08 -14.33 -16.79
N ASP A 987 -8.44 -14.76 -15.58
CA ASP A 987 -7.52 -14.68 -14.42
C ASP A 987 -6.14 -15.29 -14.73
N ILE A 988 -6.12 -16.44 -15.42
CA ILE A 988 -4.90 -17.10 -15.93
C ILE A 988 -5.11 -17.52 -17.38
N ILE A 989 -4.16 -17.18 -18.26
CA ILE A 989 -4.07 -17.71 -19.62
C ILE A 989 -2.83 -18.58 -19.70
N ASP A 990 -2.99 -19.89 -19.87
CA ASP A 990 -1.90 -20.85 -19.98
C ASP A 990 -1.71 -21.23 -21.45
N HIS A 991 -0.62 -20.74 -22.05
CA HIS A 991 -0.34 -20.99 -23.46
C HIS A 991 0.15 -22.42 -23.73
N GLY A 992 0.71 -23.10 -22.72
CA GLY A 992 1.19 -24.47 -22.84
C GLY A 992 0.04 -25.46 -22.96
N THR A 993 -0.96 -25.33 -22.09
CA THR A 993 -2.18 -26.18 -22.12
C THR A 993 -3.31 -25.59 -22.97
N ARG A 994 -3.16 -24.35 -23.45
CA ARG A 994 -4.19 -23.57 -24.14
C ARG A 994 -5.47 -23.46 -23.31
N GLU A 995 -5.33 -23.16 -22.03
CA GLU A 995 -6.43 -22.93 -21.09
C GLU A 995 -6.62 -21.45 -20.80
N ALA A 996 -7.88 -21.01 -20.72
CA ALA A 996 -8.27 -19.72 -20.18
C ALA A 996 -9.07 -19.97 -18.90
N VAL A 997 -8.43 -19.75 -17.75
CA VAL A 997 -8.96 -20.12 -16.44
C VAL A 997 -9.51 -18.88 -15.74
N GLN A 998 -10.79 -18.94 -15.36
CA GLN A 998 -11.37 -18.00 -14.42
C GLN A 998 -11.44 -18.67 -13.05
N GLN A 999 -10.77 -18.10 -12.06
CA GLN A 999 -10.62 -18.72 -10.75
C GLN A 999 -11.45 -17.97 -9.71
N LYS A 1000 -12.11 -18.72 -8.83
CA LYS A 1000 -12.84 -18.20 -7.66
C LYS A 1000 -12.50 -19.00 -6.42
N VAL A 1001 -12.20 -18.32 -5.32
CA VAL A 1001 -12.01 -18.94 -4.01
C VAL A 1001 -13.26 -18.71 -3.17
N VAL A 1002 -13.84 -19.78 -2.65
CA VAL A 1002 -15.09 -19.77 -1.90
C VAL A 1002 -14.80 -19.96 -0.41
N THR A 1003 -14.97 -18.88 0.34
CA THR A 1003 -14.88 -18.86 1.81
C THR A 1003 -16.27 -18.92 2.47
N GLY A 1004 -17.34 -18.83 1.69
CA GLY A 1004 -18.72 -18.90 2.17
C GLY A 1004 -19.10 -20.29 2.68
N LYS A 1005 -19.87 -20.36 3.76
CA LYS A 1005 -20.23 -21.61 4.45
C LYS A 1005 -21.32 -22.44 3.75
N GLY A 1006 -22.04 -21.87 2.79
CA GLY A 1006 -23.17 -22.54 2.11
C GLY A 1006 -22.81 -23.05 0.72
N ALA A 1007 -23.51 -24.10 0.26
CA ALA A 1007 -23.41 -24.60 -1.11
C ALA A 1007 -23.71 -23.49 -2.15
N GLN A 1008 -24.69 -22.62 -1.86
CA GLN A 1008 -25.03 -21.50 -2.72
C GLN A 1008 -23.85 -20.56 -3.00
N ALA A 1009 -22.93 -20.38 -2.03
CA ALA A 1009 -21.74 -19.56 -2.26
C ALA A 1009 -20.81 -20.16 -3.34
N VAL A 1010 -20.80 -21.49 -3.48
CA VAL A 1010 -20.07 -22.19 -4.55
C VAL A 1010 -20.78 -21.97 -5.88
N VAL A 1011 -22.10 -22.12 -5.91
CA VAL A 1011 -22.93 -21.90 -7.10
C VAL A 1011 -22.80 -20.47 -7.62
N ASP A 1012 -22.90 -19.47 -6.74
CA ASP A 1012 -22.79 -18.05 -7.11
C ASP A 1012 -21.41 -17.71 -7.69
N ASN A 1013 -20.35 -18.28 -7.12
CA ASN A 1013 -18.99 -18.10 -7.64
C ASN A 1013 -18.78 -18.82 -8.96
N LEU A 1014 -19.33 -20.04 -9.11
CA LEU A 1014 -19.30 -20.77 -10.37
C LEU A 1014 -20.05 -20.00 -11.47
N ALA A 1015 -21.25 -19.51 -11.19
CA ALA A 1015 -22.03 -18.70 -12.11
C ALA A 1015 -21.29 -17.42 -12.53
N LYS A 1016 -20.62 -16.74 -11.59
CA LYS A 1016 -19.76 -15.58 -11.90
C LYS A 1016 -18.59 -15.97 -12.78
N ALA A 1017 -17.89 -17.06 -12.49
CA ALA A 1017 -16.76 -17.52 -13.29
C ALA A 1017 -17.17 -17.85 -14.73
N CYS A 1018 -18.26 -18.61 -14.90
CA CYS A 1018 -18.84 -18.91 -16.21
C CYS A 1018 -19.29 -17.64 -16.93
N ALA A 1019 -19.95 -16.70 -16.24
CA ALA A 1019 -20.39 -15.44 -16.85
C ALA A 1019 -19.20 -14.60 -17.34
N GLN A 1020 -18.10 -14.51 -16.59
CA GLN A 1020 -16.89 -13.82 -17.03
C GLN A 1020 -16.33 -14.46 -18.30
N LEU A 1021 -16.24 -15.79 -18.37
CA LEU A 1021 -15.76 -16.51 -19.56
C LEU A 1021 -16.65 -16.35 -20.81
N THR A 1022 -17.89 -15.85 -20.68
CA THR A 1022 -18.71 -15.46 -21.84
C THR A 1022 -18.35 -14.07 -22.41
N GLY A 1023 -17.52 -13.29 -21.71
CA GLY A 1023 -17.24 -11.90 -22.07
C GLY A 1023 -18.26 -10.87 -21.58
N LYS A 1024 -19.30 -11.27 -20.85
CA LYS A 1024 -20.33 -10.35 -20.35
C LYS A 1024 -19.79 -9.27 -19.40
N THR A 1025 -18.65 -9.51 -18.78
CA THR A 1025 -17.97 -8.58 -17.87
C THR A 1025 -16.76 -7.89 -18.50
N GLY A 1026 -16.54 -8.07 -19.82
CA GLY A 1026 -15.41 -7.48 -20.56
C GLY A 1026 -14.18 -8.37 -20.69
N GLU A 1027 -14.08 -9.48 -19.94
CA GLU A 1027 -13.01 -10.47 -20.06
C GLU A 1027 -13.37 -11.51 -21.12
N HIS A 1028 -12.77 -11.45 -22.31
CA HIS A 1028 -13.05 -12.42 -23.37
C HIS A 1028 -11.91 -13.45 -23.46
N PRO A 1029 -12.15 -14.75 -23.28
CA PRO A 1029 -11.10 -15.74 -23.40
C PRO A 1029 -10.54 -15.80 -24.84
N PRO A 1030 -9.26 -16.18 -25.03
CA PRO A 1030 -8.68 -16.24 -26.37
C PRO A 1030 -9.32 -17.32 -27.24
N ALA A 1031 -9.34 -17.09 -28.56
CA ALA A 1031 -9.94 -18.01 -29.51
C ALA A 1031 -9.22 -19.37 -29.54
N GLY A 1032 -9.99 -20.46 -29.45
CA GLY A 1032 -9.45 -21.81 -29.47
C GLY A 1032 -8.67 -22.19 -28.21
N TYR A 1033 -8.94 -21.53 -27.08
CA TYR A 1033 -8.50 -21.95 -25.74
C TYR A 1033 -9.68 -22.62 -25.03
N LEU A 1034 -9.38 -23.64 -24.22
CA LEU A 1034 -10.35 -24.29 -23.35
C LEU A 1034 -10.75 -23.32 -22.23
N ARG A 1035 -12.03 -23.00 -22.12
CA ARG A 1035 -12.57 -22.10 -21.08
C ARG A 1035 -12.81 -22.90 -19.81
N VAL A 1036 -12.08 -22.58 -18.74
CA VAL A 1036 -12.11 -23.33 -17.49
C VAL A 1036 -12.63 -22.45 -16.37
N ALA A 1037 -13.78 -22.80 -15.78
CA ALA A 1037 -14.23 -22.19 -14.52
C ALA A 1037 -13.66 -23.01 -13.35
N ASP A 1038 -12.69 -22.47 -12.61
CA ASP A 1038 -12.06 -23.12 -11.45
C ASP A 1038 -12.57 -22.52 -10.13
N VAL A 1039 -13.27 -23.32 -9.34
CA VAL A 1039 -13.86 -22.93 -8.05
C VAL A 1039 -13.18 -23.70 -6.93
N ARG A 1040 -12.50 -23.00 -6.01
CA ARG A 1040 -11.78 -23.62 -4.89
C ARG A 1040 -12.47 -23.33 -3.56
N ILE A 1041 -12.99 -24.36 -2.93
CA ILE A 1041 -13.65 -24.31 -1.63
C ILE A 1041 -12.57 -24.42 -0.54
N THR A 1042 -12.36 -23.36 0.23
CA THR A 1042 -11.31 -23.34 1.27
C THR A 1042 -11.86 -23.51 2.69
N THR A 1043 -13.18 -23.53 2.86
CA THR A 1043 -13.81 -23.61 4.18
C THR A 1043 -14.37 -25.00 4.43
N GLU A 1044 -13.85 -25.67 5.46
CA GLU A 1044 -14.24 -27.05 5.83
C GLU A 1044 -15.72 -27.17 6.21
N VAL A 1045 -16.34 -26.07 6.64
CA VAL A 1045 -17.76 -26.02 7.01
C VAL A 1045 -18.71 -25.97 5.80
N ASN A 1046 -18.19 -25.77 4.58
CA ASN A 1046 -19.03 -25.83 3.39
C ASN A 1046 -19.49 -27.27 3.15
N PRO A 1047 -20.79 -27.55 2.95
CA PRO A 1047 -21.28 -28.92 2.76
C PRO A 1047 -20.70 -29.61 1.52
N LEU A 1048 -20.19 -28.85 0.55
CA LEU A 1048 -19.53 -29.38 -0.65
C LEU A 1048 -18.03 -29.66 -0.44
N PHE A 1049 -17.46 -29.27 0.70
CA PHE A 1049 -16.03 -29.42 0.99
C PHE A 1049 -15.58 -30.89 1.08
N PRO A 1050 -16.28 -31.79 1.80
CA PRO A 1050 -15.82 -33.18 1.97
C PRO A 1050 -16.38 -34.14 0.88
N LEU A 1051 -17.04 -33.62 -0.16
CA LEU A 1051 -17.71 -34.48 -1.14
C LEU A 1051 -16.72 -35.01 -2.19
N GLU A 1052 -16.86 -36.30 -2.52
CA GLU A 1052 -16.20 -36.92 -3.66
C GLU A 1052 -16.88 -36.53 -4.98
N ARG A 1053 -16.18 -36.71 -6.11
CA ARG A 1053 -16.60 -36.24 -7.45
C ARG A 1053 -18.08 -36.50 -7.78
N ALA A 1054 -18.55 -37.73 -7.60
CA ALA A 1054 -19.91 -38.12 -7.99
C ALA A 1054 -20.97 -37.41 -7.14
N THR A 1055 -20.82 -37.45 -5.81
CA THR A 1055 -21.72 -36.77 -4.87
C THR A 1055 -21.65 -35.25 -5.01
N LEU A 1056 -20.48 -34.71 -5.34
CA LEU A 1056 -20.31 -33.28 -5.62
C LEU A 1056 -21.08 -32.85 -6.87
N LEU A 1057 -21.06 -33.64 -7.95
CA LEU A 1057 -21.83 -33.35 -9.17
C LEU A 1057 -23.33 -33.31 -8.88
N ASP A 1058 -23.84 -34.32 -8.17
CA ASP A 1058 -25.27 -34.37 -7.82
C ASP A 1058 -25.66 -33.20 -6.92
N ALA A 1059 -24.84 -32.87 -5.92
CA ALA A 1059 -25.08 -31.72 -5.06
C ALA A 1059 -25.06 -30.39 -5.82
N LEU A 1060 -24.16 -30.19 -6.79
CA LEU A 1060 -24.14 -28.99 -7.62
C LEU A 1060 -25.42 -28.86 -8.47
N ARG A 1061 -25.89 -29.96 -9.06
CA ARG A 1061 -27.15 -29.99 -9.82
C ARG A 1061 -28.36 -29.70 -8.93
N GLU A 1062 -28.43 -30.30 -7.75
CA GLU A 1062 -29.49 -30.04 -6.77
C GLU A 1062 -29.53 -28.58 -6.30
N ASN A 1063 -28.38 -27.90 -6.29
CA ASN A 1063 -28.26 -26.48 -5.97
C ASN A 1063 -28.39 -25.56 -7.20
N GLY A 1064 -28.88 -26.08 -8.33
CA GLY A 1064 -29.27 -25.29 -9.50
C GLY A 1064 -28.15 -25.02 -10.51
N VAL A 1065 -27.03 -25.74 -10.45
CA VAL A 1065 -26.02 -25.72 -11.52
C VAL A 1065 -26.51 -26.62 -12.66
N ASP A 1066 -26.89 -26.00 -13.78
CA ASP A 1066 -27.37 -26.69 -14.98
C ASP A 1066 -26.54 -26.31 -16.22
N ALA A 1067 -26.80 -26.97 -17.34
CA ALA A 1067 -26.18 -26.67 -18.64
C ALA A 1067 -26.24 -25.18 -19.03
N ARG A 1068 -27.26 -24.42 -18.61
CA ARG A 1068 -27.42 -23.00 -18.97
C ARG A 1068 -26.49 -22.11 -18.16
N MET A 1069 -26.25 -22.45 -16.89
CA MET A 1069 -25.31 -21.73 -16.03
C MET A 1069 -23.86 -21.87 -16.54
N VAL A 1070 -23.49 -23.05 -17.05
CA VAL A 1070 -22.12 -23.36 -17.46
C VAL A 1070 -21.79 -23.03 -18.92
N VAL A 1071 -22.70 -22.40 -19.69
CA VAL A 1071 -22.50 -22.07 -21.14
C VAL A 1071 -21.18 -21.32 -21.44
N GLY A 1072 -20.66 -20.57 -20.47
CA GLY A 1072 -19.39 -19.85 -20.59
C GLY A 1072 -18.14 -20.68 -20.44
N ALA A 1073 -18.23 -21.89 -19.89
CA ALA A 1073 -17.11 -22.78 -19.62
C ALA A 1073 -17.23 -24.06 -20.44
N ASP A 1074 -16.12 -24.51 -21.01
CA ASP A 1074 -16.03 -25.84 -21.61
C ASP A 1074 -15.81 -26.91 -20.52
N GLN A 1075 -15.15 -26.50 -19.43
CA GLN A 1075 -14.80 -27.34 -18.29
C GLN A 1075 -15.02 -26.59 -16.96
N VAL A 1076 -15.57 -27.29 -15.97
CA VAL A 1076 -15.69 -26.81 -14.59
C VAL A 1076 -14.73 -27.60 -13.72
N ARG A 1077 -13.89 -26.91 -12.94
CA ARG A 1077 -13.02 -27.51 -11.92
C ARG A 1077 -13.51 -27.07 -10.54
N VAL A 1078 -13.65 -28.03 -9.63
CA VAL A 1078 -14.01 -27.74 -8.24
C VAL A 1078 -12.97 -28.36 -7.32
N GLY A 1079 -12.13 -27.52 -6.72
CA GLY A 1079 -11.18 -27.90 -5.67
C GLY A 1079 -11.85 -27.88 -4.31
N ASN A 1080 -11.76 -28.97 -3.55
CA ASN A 1080 -12.32 -29.09 -2.20
C ASN A 1080 -11.42 -29.96 -1.29
N GLY A 1081 -11.93 -30.41 -0.14
CA GLY A 1081 -11.18 -31.20 0.85
C GLY A 1081 -10.79 -32.60 0.40
N THR A 1082 -11.35 -33.12 -0.70
CA THR A 1082 -11.04 -34.45 -1.24
C THR A 1082 -10.16 -34.40 -2.50
N GLY A 1083 -10.03 -33.23 -3.14
CA GLY A 1083 -9.17 -33.04 -4.30
C GLY A 1083 -9.69 -31.98 -5.26
N THR A 1084 -9.18 -31.99 -6.50
CA THR A 1084 -9.72 -31.17 -7.60
C THR A 1084 -10.53 -32.05 -8.54
N HIS A 1085 -11.83 -31.79 -8.62
CA HIS A 1085 -12.78 -32.55 -9.43
C HIS A 1085 -13.06 -31.82 -10.74
N VAL A 1086 -13.04 -32.55 -11.84
CA VAL A 1086 -13.22 -32.01 -13.19
C VAL A 1086 -14.56 -32.49 -13.76
N PHE A 1087 -15.36 -31.54 -14.24
CA PHE A 1087 -16.65 -31.76 -14.89
C PHE A 1087 -16.66 -31.12 -16.28
N GLN A 1088 -17.22 -31.83 -17.25
CA GLN A 1088 -17.50 -31.31 -18.58
C GLN A 1088 -18.84 -30.58 -18.58
N ALA A 1089 -19.01 -29.58 -19.45
CA ALA A 1089 -20.25 -28.80 -19.51
C ALA A 1089 -21.51 -29.66 -19.75
N ASN A 1090 -21.38 -30.80 -20.46
CA ASN A 1090 -22.48 -31.74 -20.71
C ASN A 1090 -22.81 -32.67 -19.54
N GLU A 1091 -22.06 -32.59 -18.44
CA GLU A 1091 -22.39 -33.26 -17.18
C GLU A 1091 -23.37 -32.43 -16.33
N PHE A 1092 -23.72 -31.20 -16.71
CA PHE A 1092 -24.79 -30.40 -16.08
C PHE A 1092 -25.98 -30.28 -17.03
#